data_AF-A0A5C6CV83-F1
#
_entry.id   AF-A0A5C6CV83-F1
#
_cell.length_a   1.000
_cell.length_b   1.000
_cell.length_c   1.000
_cell.angle_alpha   90.00
_cell.angle_beta   90.00
_cell.angle_gamma   90.00
#
_symmetry.space_group_name_H-M   'P 1'
#
loop_
_entity.id
_entity.type
_entity.pdbx_description
1 polymer ?
#
loop_
_entity_poly.entity_id
_entity_poly.type
_entity_poly.pdbx_seq_one_letter_code
_entity_poly.pdbx_strand_id
1 'polypeptide(L)'
;MRLTLSPVNSPLCPGTIPALIQFVLSILFSAQYPLAMAQLPAFPGADGAAANAVGGRGGIVYHVTKLNSALDDSAKNDFGTIRYGLNNSNFPAGPRTIVFDVGGVFDLGRGPLSAYPEWDANGNGWDAQSRLTIGGSNVTLAGQTAPGAGVIFMGGGLKPQGNNNIIRNITVASGYGMRNWWKPGNPFPQQPPPQPSSLGPGIFPDATVYDAMDISGTNLMIDHVSTLYATDETISMNENSFDITVQYSNISQGQNYPQWDAEGAGRFTGHALGSLLTAGPGAAISFHHNLYAHQKSRVPQTGGNAAYYDFRNNVFYNWMGTAGAINSPTLANLVGNFYLAGHGGDDPIGGQNTGITTVNGGTSVVSGNSRIYRQGNLLDTNRDDDPDDGTTVSGGASNPLWSGGVSTYVGTTDTARDAFDRVLDYVGANWWTRDDVIDTPDERIINEARTGTGKIMAWADDPWNNDPNEGVEWRALKNSPQVNRAVNWDTEASIGFGVGDGMPTYWELEHGLDPNARDDTGDFDNDGYTNLEEYLNDIAAWPAPNAIVFNNANTDGRYAHILNWDANPDPGSVHPWQPSSYDMAIIDNGTVTVDSVGQHAGNLLLATHSGDNATLNITSGWIKVEDAPHGMSDGMTVIGDDNAATARLNLSGGKLTTKVLLKGDGGTFDFTGGTLSAETVGFDLVNDGGVISPGASAGFTHVMGDLTINSGSLQIEIGGTSSGAYDQLVIDGMTTLGGALDVSLINGFSLGPDSIFDILDITGSRTGEFAGLGEGSLVGNFGQNLFITYNAGDGNDVALYTLAVIEDDFDQDGDVDGADFLVWQRNPSVGDLADWQANYGMPASTSALAVPEPSSLVLISLLASCVALTLNRS
;
A
#
# COMPACT_ATOMS: atom_id res chain seq x y z
N MET A 1 -25.54 47.21 -35.33
CA MET A 1 -26.31 47.42 -36.57
C MET A 1 -26.65 46.04 -37.12
N ARG A 2 -27.93 45.65 -37.12
CA ARG A 2 -28.39 44.29 -37.48
C ARG A 2 -28.06 43.97 -38.93
N LEU A 3 -27.54 42.76 -39.20
CA LEU A 3 -27.68 42.08 -40.49
C LEU A 3 -27.75 40.56 -40.24
N THR A 4 -28.99 40.06 -40.27
CA THR A 4 -29.38 38.66 -40.41
C THR A 4 -29.03 38.16 -41.81
N LEU A 5 -28.46 36.97 -41.93
CA LEU A 5 -28.45 36.20 -43.18
C LEU A 5 -29.00 34.79 -42.92
N SER A 6 -30.03 34.47 -43.71
CA SER A 6 -30.79 33.23 -43.77
C SER A 6 -30.07 32.21 -44.67
N PRO A 7 -30.30 30.89 -44.55
CA PRO A 7 -29.53 29.88 -45.25
C PRO A 7 -30.11 29.62 -46.64
N VAL A 8 -29.22 29.48 -47.64
CA VAL A 8 -29.58 28.93 -48.95
C VAL A 8 -28.96 27.54 -49.05
N ASN A 9 -29.82 26.53 -49.01
CA ASN A 9 -29.53 25.16 -49.42
C ASN A 9 -29.62 25.05 -50.94
N SER A 10 -28.54 24.58 -51.58
CA SER A 10 -28.63 23.94 -52.90
C SER A 10 -27.52 22.88 -53.03
N PRO A 11 -27.82 21.65 -53.49
CA PRO A 11 -26.89 20.54 -53.48
C PRO A 11 -26.04 20.56 -54.76
N LEU A 12 -24.73 20.41 -54.63
CA LEU A 12 -23.84 20.15 -55.76
C LEU A 12 -23.15 18.80 -55.58
N CYS A 13 -23.16 18.04 -56.68
CA CYS A 13 -22.60 16.70 -56.85
C CYS A 13 -21.11 16.60 -56.53
N PRO A 14 -20.59 15.40 -56.17
CA PRO A 14 -19.17 15.19 -55.90
C PRO A 14 -18.40 15.06 -57.22
N GLY A 15 -17.53 16.04 -57.48
CA GLY A 15 -16.54 16.00 -58.56
C GLY A 15 -15.16 16.31 -57.99
N THR A 16 -14.34 15.27 -57.87
CA THR A 16 -12.86 15.24 -57.73
C THR A 16 -12.12 16.58 -57.62
N ILE A 17 -11.57 16.87 -56.44
CA ILE A 17 -10.50 17.85 -56.25
C ILE A 17 -9.15 17.10 -56.32
N PRO A 18 -8.12 17.58 -57.05
CA PRO A 18 -6.86 16.86 -57.22
C PRO A 18 -6.03 16.87 -55.93
N ALA A 19 -5.41 15.72 -55.64
CA ALA A 19 -4.64 15.39 -54.42
C ALA A 19 -3.40 16.26 -54.12
N LEU A 20 -3.21 17.41 -54.78
CA LEU A 20 -2.00 18.22 -54.65
C LEU A 20 -2.18 19.49 -53.78
N ILE A 21 -3.42 19.88 -53.44
CA ILE A 21 -3.68 21.04 -52.56
C ILE A 21 -3.87 20.62 -51.10
N GLN A 22 -4.10 19.32 -50.84
CA GLN A 22 -4.28 18.76 -49.50
C GLN A 22 -2.95 18.42 -48.80
N PHE A 23 -1.81 18.51 -49.49
CA PHE A 23 -0.48 18.27 -48.92
C PHE A 23 0.22 19.56 -48.45
N VAL A 24 -0.13 20.72 -49.02
CA VAL A 24 0.54 22.01 -48.73
C VAL A 24 -0.17 22.83 -47.64
N LEU A 25 -1.47 22.61 -47.42
CA LEU A 25 -2.21 23.25 -46.32
C LEU A 25 -2.07 22.52 -44.97
N SER A 26 -1.55 21.29 -44.95
CA SER A 26 -1.34 20.49 -43.74
C SER A 26 0.01 20.75 -43.06
N ILE A 27 0.93 21.47 -43.72
CA ILE A 27 2.32 21.68 -43.27
C ILE A 27 2.53 23.08 -42.64
N LEU A 28 1.52 23.97 -42.65
CA LEU A 28 1.69 25.37 -42.20
C LEU A 28 0.82 25.80 -41.01
N PHE A 29 0.18 24.88 -40.30
CA PHE A 29 -0.43 25.14 -38.98
C PHE A 29 -0.33 23.92 -38.05
N SER A 30 0.86 23.33 -37.91
CA SER A 30 1.19 22.64 -36.65
C SER A 30 1.51 23.73 -35.63
N ALA A 31 0.48 24.29 -35.02
CA ALA A 31 0.66 24.91 -33.71
C ALA A 31 1.21 23.80 -32.81
N GLN A 32 2.52 23.81 -32.58
CA GLN A 32 3.10 23.14 -31.44
C GLN A 32 2.51 23.85 -30.22
N TYR A 33 1.36 23.36 -29.76
CA TYR A 33 0.98 23.56 -28.38
C TYR A 33 2.13 22.91 -27.60
N PRO A 34 2.85 23.63 -26.73
CA PRO A 34 3.68 22.94 -25.76
C PRO A 34 2.72 21.98 -25.05
N LEU A 35 2.98 20.67 -25.11
CA LEU A 35 2.36 19.73 -24.19
C LEU A 35 2.66 20.32 -22.81
N ALA A 36 1.63 20.75 -22.10
CA ALA A 36 1.79 21.10 -20.70
C ALA A 36 2.30 19.81 -20.04
N MET A 37 3.52 19.83 -19.52
CA MET A 37 4.04 18.69 -18.77
C MET A 37 3.05 18.39 -17.65
N ALA A 38 2.71 17.12 -17.47
CA ALA A 38 1.87 16.70 -16.35
C ALA A 38 2.52 17.15 -15.04
N GLN A 39 1.72 17.72 -14.14
CA GLN A 39 2.19 18.16 -12.83
C GLN A 39 2.40 16.93 -11.95
N LEU A 40 3.47 16.93 -11.14
CA LEU A 40 3.72 15.89 -10.15
C LEU A 40 2.52 15.81 -9.18
N PRO A 41 1.84 14.65 -9.06
CA PRO A 41 0.71 14.50 -8.16
C PRO A 41 1.12 14.65 -6.68
N ALA A 42 0.13 14.68 -5.80
CA ALA A 42 0.34 14.75 -4.36
C ALA A 42 1.13 13.53 -3.85
N PHE A 43 0.83 12.37 -4.41
CA PHE A 43 1.47 11.07 -4.23
C PHE A 43 0.99 10.16 -5.39
N PRO A 44 1.66 9.02 -5.67
CA PRO A 44 1.19 8.03 -6.65
C PRO A 44 -0.26 7.63 -6.37
N GLY A 45 -1.15 7.83 -7.35
CA GLY A 45 -2.58 7.54 -7.22
C GLY A 45 -3.47 8.63 -6.60
N ALA A 46 -2.95 9.84 -6.37
CA ALA A 46 -3.79 11.00 -6.10
C ALA A 46 -4.55 11.45 -7.35
N ASP A 47 -5.88 11.49 -7.30
CA ASP A 47 -6.72 11.91 -8.43
C ASP A 47 -7.83 12.91 -8.01
N GLY A 48 -8.60 13.40 -8.98
CA GLY A 48 -9.69 14.33 -8.76
C GLY A 48 -9.25 15.78 -8.54
N ALA A 49 -10.13 16.58 -7.94
CA ALA A 49 -9.97 18.03 -7.86
C ALA A 49 -8.74 18.50 -7.07
N ALA A 50 -8.25 17.71 -6.12
CA ALA A 50 -7.07 18.02 -5.30
C ALA A 50 -5.85 17.13 -5.61
N ALA A 51 -5.83 16.43 -6.76
CA ALA A 51 -4.77 15.49 -7.17
C ALA A 51 -3.35 16.09 -7.07
N ASN A 52 -3.23 17.40 -7.29
CA ASN A 52 -1.97 18.13 -7.33
C ASN A 52 -1.68 18.93 -6.04
N ALA A 53 -2.35 18.60 -4.93
CA ALA A 53 -2.03 19.18 -3.64
C ALA A 53 -0.56 18.86 -3.27
N VAL A 54 0.19 19.85 -2.81
CA VAL A 54 1.63 19.68 -2.50
C VAL A 54 1.86 19.37 -1.02
N GLY A 55 0.91 19.74 -0.15
CA GLY A 55 1.04 19.48 1.29
C GLY A 55 2.37 20.01 1.86
N GLY A 56 3.01 19.21 2.69
CA GLY A 56 4.25 19.50 3.40
C GLY A 56 5.55 19.30 2.62
N ARG A 57 5.50 18.94 1.31
CA ARG A 57 6.67 18.65 0.46
C ARG A 57 7.80 19.67 0.61
N GLY A 58 9.03 19.18 0.79
CA GLY A 58 10.24 19.99 0.95
C GLY A 58 10.24 20.91 2.19
N GLY A 59 9.32 20.69 3.12
CA GLY A 59 9.13 21.46 4.33
C GLY A 59 9.92 20.94 5.52
N ILE A 60 9.52 21.39 6.71
CA ILE A 60 10.04 20.82 7.96
C ILE A 60 9.27 19.55 8.34
N VAL A 61 9.96 18.66 9.04
CA VAL A 61 9.34 17.45 9.61
C VAL A 61 9.10 17.68 11.10
N TYR A 62 7.85 17.47 11.53
CA TYR A 62 7.46 17.57 12.92
C TYR A 62 6.98 16.23 13.45
N HIS A 63 7.55 15.80 14.58
CA HIS A 63 7.26 14.51 15.19
C HIS A 63 6.23 14.66 16.32
N VAL A 64 5.13 13.92 16.19
CA VAL A 64 4.21 13.67 17.30
C VAL A 64 4.77 12.51 18.13
N THR A 65 5.26 12.81 19.33
CA THR A 65 5.89 11.83 20.23
C THR A 65 5.04 11.50 21.45
N LYS A 66 3.86 12.13 21.59
CA LYS A 66 2.96 11.95 22.72
C LYS A 66 1.51 11.92 22.24
N LEU A 67 0.74 10.97 22.76
CA LEU A 67 -0.72 11.03 22.65
C LEU A 67 -1.22 12.30 23.34
N ASN A 68 -2.14 13.01 22.70
CA ASN A 68 -2.76 14.21 23.24
C ASN A 68 -4.12 13.87 23.84
N SER A 69 -4.32 14.21 25.12
CA SER A 69 -5.62 14.14 25.82
C SER A 69 -6.22 15.52 26.14
N ALA A 70 -5.59 16.60 25.67
CA ALA A 70 -6.11 17.94 25.90
C ALA A 70 -7.37 18.18 25.07
N LEU A 71 -8.45 18.52 25.78
CA LEU A 71 -9.80 18.74 25.26
C LEU A 71 -10.01 20.14 24.66
N ASP A 72 -8.97 20.98 24.71
CA ASP A 72 -8.93 22.32 24.14
C ASP A 72 -7.52 22.63 23.61
N ASP A 73 -7.31 23.85 23.14
CA ASP A 73 -6.01 24.29 22.60
C ASP A 73 -4.97 24.61 23.69
N SER A 74 -5.15 24.16 24.94
CA SER A 74 -4.15 24.35 26.00
C SER A 74 -2.81 23.67 25.68
N ALA A 75 -2.83 22.53 25.00
CA ALA A 75 -1.63 21.81 24.56
C ALA A 75 -1.00 22.38 23.28
N LYS A 76 -1.47 23.51 22.72
CA LYS A 76 -0.85 24.13 21.53
C LYS A 76 0.60 24.57 21.72
N ASN A 77 1.07 24.64 22.97
CA ASN A 77 2.45 24.96 23.35
C ASN A 77 3.19 23.75 23.97
N ASP A 78 2.57 22.56 24.02
CA ASP A 78 3.21 21.34 24.51
C ASP A 78 3.84 20.57 23.35
N PHE A 79 5.16 20.72 23.23
CA PHE A 79 5.97 20.06 22.20
C PHE A 79 5.81 18.53 22.21
N GLY A 80 5.75 17.94 21.03
CA GLY A 80 5.52 16.51 20.80
C GLY A 80 4.04 16.12 20.73
N THR A 81 3.10 17.05 20.95
CA THR A 81 1.67 16.81 20.74
C THR A 81 1.24 17.19 19.32
N ILE A 82 0.15 16.57 18.83
CA ILE A 82 -0.45 16.94 17.54
C ILE A 82 -0.93 18.41 17.50
N ARG A 83 -1.43 18.96 18.61
CA ARG A 83 -1.87 20.37 18.67
C ARG A 83 -0.73 21.36 18.50
N TYR A 84 0.44 21.04 19.03
CA TYR A 84 1.64 21.84 18.79
C TYR A 84 2.01 21.80 17.31
N GLY A 85 2.00 20.60 16.69
CA GLY A 85 2.27 20.39 15.27
C GLY A 85 1.33 21.12 14.32
N LEU A 86 0.07 21.26 14.68
CA LEU A 86 -0.93 21.96 13.86
C LEU A 86 -0.97 23.48 14.06
N ASN A 87 -0.25 24.01 15.06
CA ASN A 87 -0.23 25.44 15.33
C ASN A 87 0.92 26.14 14.58
N ASN A 88 0.58 26.85 13.50
CA ASN A 88 1.57 27.58 12.67
C ASN A 88 2.43 28.59 13.42
N SER A 89 1.98 29.13 14.56
CA SER A 89 2.80 30.07 15.33
C SER A 89 4.02 29.43 16.00
N ASN A 90 4.08 28.10 16.04
CA ASN A 90 5.22 27.35 16.59
C ASN A 90 6.34 27.12 15.56
N PHE A 91 6.12 27.41 14.28
CA PHE A 91 7.04 27.07 13.20
C PHE A 91 7.36 28.29 12.33
N PRO A 92 8.51 28.28 11.63
CA PRO A 92 8.75 29.19 10.52
C PRO A 92 7.63 29.09 9.47
N ALA A 93 7.39 30.17 8.74
CA ALA A 93 6.50 30.13 7.60
C ALA A 93 7.07 29.18 6.53
N GLY A 94 6.31 28.17 6.13
CA GLY A 94 6.72 27.19 5.14
C GLY A 94 5.90 25.90 5.23
N PRO A 95 6.13 24.96 4.31
CA PRO A 95 5.51 23.64 4.34
C PRO A 95 5.93 22.84 5.57
N ARG A 96 5.07 21.91 6.00
CA ARG A 96 5.35 21.02 7.12
C ARG A 96 4.70 19.65 6.93
N THR A 97 5.49 18.60 7.13
CA THR A 97 5.00 17.23 7.23
C THR A 97 4.96 16.83 8.70
N ILE A 98 3.82 16.32 9.16
CA ILE A 98 3.63 15.83 10.51
C ILE A 98 3.66 14.31 10.46
N VAL A 99 4.65 13.74 11.15
CA VAL A 99 4.86 12.29 11.32
C VAL A 99 4.62 11.88 12.77
N PHE A 100 4.41 10.58 13.00
CA PHE A 100 3.99 10.05 14.29
C PHE A 100 4.99 9.01 14.80
N ASP A 101 5.64 9.32 15.92
CA ASP A 101 6.47 8.38 16.66
C ASP A 101 5.66 7.56 17.69
N VAL A 102 4.39 7.90 17.83
CA VAL A 102 3.43 7.27 18.72
C VAL A 102 2.12 7.00 17.98
N GLY A 103 1.59 5.79 18.15
CA GLY A 103 0.26 5.40 17.67
C GLY A 103 -0.65 4.99 18.83
N GLY A 104 -1.93 4.90 18.54
CA GLY A 104 -3.01 4.65 19.49
C GLY A 104 -4.03 5.79 19.53
N VAL A 105 -4.69 5.93 20.69
CA VAL A 105 -5.85 6.80 20.85
C VAL A 105 -5.47 8.21 21.29
N PHE A 106 -5.74 9.19 20.43
CA PHE A 106 -5.77 10.61 20.76
C PHE A 106 -7.16 10.96 21.28
N ASP A 107 -7.34 10.88 22.61
CA ASP A 107 -8.62 11.10 23.28
C ASP A 107 -8.97 12.60 23.34
N LEU A 108 -9.98 13.00 22.56
CA LEU A 108 -10.53 14.34 22.46
C LEU A 108 -11.83 14.49 23.26
N GLY A 109 -12.28 13.43 23.94
CA GLY A 109 -13.56 13.34 24.63
C GLY A 109 -13.48 13.62 26.12
N ARG A 110 -14.56 14.14 26.69
CA ARG A 110 -14.70 14.24 28.15
C ARG A 110 -15.19 12.93 28.75
N GLY A 111 -14.54 12.49 29.82
CA GLY A 111 -15.10 11.50 30.74
C GLY A 111 -16.21 12.09 31.63
N PRO A 112 -16.82 11.27 32.52
CA PRO A 112 -17.95 11.67 33.34
C PRO A 112 -17.65 12.93 34.16
N LEU A 113 -18.49 13.96 33.99
CA LEU A 113 -18.36 15.21 34.74
C LEU A 113 -18.72 14.97 36.21
N SER A 114 -17.80 15.25 37.14
CA SER A 114 -18.05 15.09 38.59
C SER A 114 -19.23 15.93 39.11
N ALA A 115 -19.61 16.98 38.38
CA ALA A 115 -20.75 17.83 38.70
C ALA A 115 -22.10 17.26 38.22
N TYR A 116 -22.09 16.28 37.30
CA TYR A 116 -23.27 15.65 36.69
C TYR A 116 -23.03 14.14 36.44
N PRO A 117 -22.74 13.35 37.49
CA PRO A 117 -22.48 11.91 37.36
C PRO A 117 -23.68 11.15 36.77
N GLU A 118 -24.89 11.69 36.83
CA GLU A 118 -26.09 11.07 36.26
C GLU A 118 -26.16 11.12 34.73
N TRP A 119 -25.25 11.83 34.05
CA TRP A 119 -25.23 11.97 32.58
C TRP A 119 -24.43 10.87 31.88
N ASP A 120 -23.56 10.20 32.64
CA ASP A 120 -22.82 9.01 32.24
C ASP A 120 -22.74 8.08 33.46
N ALA A 121 -23.91 7.66 33.95
CA ALA A 121 -24.02 6.88 35.18
C ALA A 121 -23.36 5.51 35.07
N ASN A 122 -23.14 5.03 33.84
CA ASN A 122 -22.60 3.70 33.56
C ASN A 122 -21.15 3.73 33.03
N GLY A 123 -20.59 4.90 32.71
CA GLY A 123 -19.24 5.02 32.15
C GLY A 123 -19.15 4.70 30.66
N ASN A 124 -20.30 4.65 29.98
CA ASN A 124 -20.48 4.24 28.60
C ASN A 124 -20.66 5.46 27.66
N GLY A 125 -20.81 6.66 28.24
CA GLY A 125 -21.00 7.91 27.52
C GLY A 125 -19.75 8.74 27.39
N TRP A 126 -19.61 9.35 26.21
CA TRP A 126 -18.54 10.28 25.89
C TRP A 126 -19.16 11.60 25.48
N ASP A 127 -18.49 12.69 25.82
CA ASP A 127 -18.90 14.00 25.39
C ASP A 127 -17.82 14.57 24.47
N ALA A 128 -18.08 14.43 23.16
CA ALA A 128 -17.24 15.02 22.13
C ALA A 128 -17.13 16.52 22.36
N GLN A 129 -15.95 16.99 22.75
CA GLN A 129 -15.75 18.38 23.16
C GLN A 129 -14.85 19.13 22.19
N SER A 130 -13.86 18.43 21.65
CA SER A 130 -12.81 19.06 20.86
C SER A 130 -12.99 18.79 19.37
N ARG A 131 -12.77 19.84 18.59
CA ARG A 131 -12.50 19.73 17.16
C ARG A 131 -11.03 20.04 16.90
N LEU A 132 -10.26 19.06 16.42
CA LEU A 132 -8.87 19.26 16.04
C LEU A 132 -8.84 19.93 14.66
N THR A 133 -8.31 21.15 14.58
CA THR A 133 -8.28 21.90 13.31
C THR A 133 -6.92 21.73 12.65
N ILE A 134 -6.91 21.15 11.45
CA ILE A 134 -5.76 21.14 10.56
C ILE A 134 -5.84 22.44 9.76
N GLY A 135 -5.34 23.52 10.33
CA GLY A 135 -5.35 24.84 9.71
C GLY A 135 -3.97 25.22 9.15
N GLY A 136 -3.93 26.24 8.28
CA GLY A 136 -2.69 26.69 7.63
C GLY A 136 -2.65 26.38 6.16
N SER A 137 -1.46 26.40 5.59
CA SER A 137 -1.25 25.97 4.21
C SER A 137 -0.03 25.09 4.11
N ASN A 138 -0.02 24.17 3.15
CA ASN A 138 1.10 23.29 2.87
C ASN A 138 1.43 22.37 4.05
N VAL A 139 0.42 21.69 4.59
CA VAL A 139 0.57 20.73 5.69
C VAL A 139 0.22 19.32 5.20
N THR A 140 1.13 18.37 5.40
CA THR A 140 0.84 16.93 5.26
C THR A 140 0.68 16.33 6.66
N LEU A 141 -0.44 15.64 6.89
CA LEU A 141 -0.64 14.77 8.05
C LEU A 141 -0.49 13.32 7.60
N ALA A 142 0.65 12.70 7.93
CA ALA A 142 1.05 11.38 7.43
C ALA A 142 0.76 10.29 8.46
N GLY A 143 -0.50 9.85 8.57
CA GLY A 143 -0.93 8.87 9.55
C GLY A 143 -0.26 7.50 9.42
N GLN A 144 0.17 7.13 8.21
CA GLN A 144 0.85 5.85 7.91
C GLN A 144 2.18 5.68 8.65
N THR A 145 2.74 6.77 9.17
CA THR A 145 3.99 6.73 9.96
C THR A 145 3.79 6.18 11.37
N ALA A 146 2.56 6.21 11.90
CA ALA A 146 2.30 5.82 13.28
C ALA A 146 2.48 4.31 13.51
N PRO A 147 3.13 3.88 14.61
CA PRO A 147 3.25 2.47 14.95
C PRO A 147 1.93 1.89 15.52
N GLY A 148 1.84 0.56 15.60
CA GLY A 148 0.70 -0.11 16.25
C GLY A 148 -0.61 0.09 15.48
N ALA A 149 -1.71 0.43 16.17
CA ALA A 149 -3.03 0.61 15.57
C ALA A 149 -3.19 1.90 14.73
N GLY A 150 -2.10 2.61 14.45
CA GLY A 150 -2.12 3.88 13.72
C GLY A 150 -2.62 5.06 14.55
N VAL A 151 -3.17 6.08 13.89
CA VAL A 151 -3.67 7.31 14.52
C VAL A 151 -5.18 7.27 14.66
N ILE A 152 -5.67 7.20 15.90
CA ILE A 152 -7.11 7.15 16.20
C ILE A 152 -7.51 8.40 16.99
N PHE A 153 -8.20 9.34 16.36
CA PHE A 153 -8.82 10.47 17.05
C PHE A 153 -10.20 10.04 17.56
N MET A 154 -10.37 9.97 18.88
CA MET A 154 -11.64 9.55 19.50
C MET A 154 -12.27 10.65 20.33
N GLY A 155 -13.60 10.67 20.44
CA GLY A 155 -14.29 11.62 21.33
C GLY A 155 -14.23 13.06 20.82
N GLY A 156 -14.10 13.28 19.52
CA GLY A 156 -14.00 14.60 18.90
C GLY A 156 -14.02 14.53 17.39
N GLY A 157 -14.02 15.68 16.73
CA GLY A 157 -14.02 15.77 15.26
C GLY A 157 -12.71 16.31 14.71
N LEU A 158 -12.45 16.06 13.43
CA LEU A 158 -11.38 16.69 12.67
C LEU A 158 -11.95 17.83 11.81
N LYS A 159 -11.20 18.92 11.69
CA LYS A 159 -11.49 20.00 10.75
C LYS A 159 -10.31 20.25 9.81
N PRO A 160 -10.30 19.61 8.64
CA PRO A 160 -9.49 20.05 7.53
C PRO A 160 -9.85 21.49 7.14
N GLN A 161 -8.89 22.40 7.26
CA GLN A 161 -9.05 23.81 6.93
C GLN A 161 -7.82 24.32 6.19
N GLY A 162 -7.94 25.49 5.57
CA GLY A 162 -6.79 26.20 5.01
C GLY A 162 -6.62 25.88 3.55
N ASN A 163 -5.39 25.77 3.06
CA ASN A 163 -5.11 25.60 1.63
C ASN A 163 -3.99 24.60 1.37
N ASN A 164 -4.15 23.73 0.36
CA ASN A 164 -3.06 22.88 -0.14
C ASN A 164 -2.52 21.91 0.92
N ASN A 165 -3.42 21.17 1.57
CA ASN A 165 -3.07 20.22 2.63
C ASN A 165 -3.39 18.79 2.20
N ILE A 166 -2.60 17.85 2.71
CA ILE A 166 -2.75 16.40 2.49
C ILE A 166 -3.01 15.74 3.83
N ILE A 167 -4.02 14.86 3.90
CA ILE A 167 -4.40 14.13 5.11
C ILE A 167 -4.60 12.68 4.74
N ARG A 168 -3.78 11.78 5.31
CA ARG A 168 -3.82 10.36 4.97
C ARG A 168 -3.81 9.46 6.20
N ASN A 169 -4.46 8.31 6.10
CA ASN A 169 -4.26 7.17 7.00
C ASN A 169 -4.60 7.45 8.47
N ILE A 170 -5.77 8.04 8.71
CA ILE A 170 -6.23 8.38 10.06
C ILE A 170 -7.65 7.87 10.30
N THR A 171 -7.90 7.44 11.54
CA THR A 171 -9.24 7.10 12.01
C THR A 171 -9.79 8.23 12.86
N VAL A 172 -11.03 8.64 12.61
CA VAL A 172 -11.78 9.62 13.40
C VAL A 172 -13.08 8.99 13.86
N ALA A 173 -13.19 8.75 15.17
CA ALA A 173 -14.34 8.15 15.83
C ALA A 173 -14.92 9.14 16.84
N SER A 174 -15.83 10.01 16.40
CA SER A 174 -16.27 11.13 17.25
C SER A 174 -17.02 10.70 18.49
N GLY A 175 -17.80 9.63 18.40
CA GLY A 175 -18.67 9.21 19.49
C GLY A 175 -19.76 10.24 19.77
N TYR A 176 -20.50 10.02 20.86
CA TYR A 176 -21.56 10.92 21.31
C TYR A 176 -20.98 12.25 21.84
N GLY A 177 -21.72 13.37 21.75
CA GLY A 177 -21.26 14.62 22.34
C GLY A 177 -22.19 15.83 22.26
N MET A 178 -21.95 16.79 23.17
CA MET A 178 -22.78 17.99 23.34
C MET A 178 -21.97 19.24 22.99
N ARG A 179 -22.02 19.68 21.72
CA ARG A 179 -21.26 20.85 21.19
C ARG A 179 -21.58 22.23 21.81
N ASN A 180 -22.60 22.40 22.65
CA ASN A 180 -22.92 23.68 23.27
C ASN A 180 -23.48 23.47 24.67
N TRP A 181 -22.62 23.64 25.67
CA TRP A 181 -23.00 24.63 26.67
C TRP A 181 -21.83 25.39 27.27
N TRP A 182 -20.63 24.84 27.54
CA TRP A 182 -19.56 25.64 28.16
C TRP A 182 -18.15 25.14 27.79
N LYS A 183 -17.31 26.01 27.18
CA LYS A 183 -15.85 25.78 27.13
C LYS A 183 -15.28 25.72 28.56
N PRO A 184 -14.22 24.95 28.82
CA PRO A 184 -13.52 25.00 30.11
C PRO A 184 -13.11 26.45 30.41
N GLY A 185 -13.53 27.01 31.55
CA GLY A 185 -13.11 28.34 32.01
C GLY A 185 -14.13 29.49 31.88
N ASN A 186 -15.33 29.30 31.32
CA ASN A 186 -16.39 30.32 31.37
C ASN A 186 -17.26 30.19 32.64
N PRO A 187 -17.60 31.29 33.35
CA PRO A 187 -18.48 31.24 34.52
C PRO A 187 -19.93 30.89 34.14
N PHE A 188 -20.56 30.06 34.96
CA PHE A 188 -21.96 29.64 34.87
C PHE A 188 -22.93 30.83 34.85
N PRO A 189 -23.80 31.02 33.84
CA PRO A 189 -24.95 31.91 33.97
C PRO A 189 -26.10 31.25 34.75
N GLN A 190 -26.92 32.11 35.36
CA GLN A 190 -27.89 31.83 36.43
C GLN A 190 -29.17 31.08 36.01
N GLN A 191 -29.08 30.10 35.11
CA GLN A 191 -30.16 29.10 34.98
C GLN A 191 -29.58 27.70 35.16
N PRO A 192 -30.11 26.91 36.11
CA PRO A 192 -29.67 25.53 36.27
C PRO A 192 -29.97 24.77 34.97
N PRO A 193 -29.05 23.93 34.46
CA PRO A 193 -29.36 23.03 33.38
C PRO A 193 -30.56 22.18 33.84
N PRO A 194 -31.55 21.90 32.98
CA PRO A 194 -32.62 21.02 33.37
C PRO A 194 -31.98 19.68 33.76
N GLN A 195 -32.15 19.29 35.02
CA GLN A 195 -31.67 18.01 35.52
C GLN A 195 -32.34 16.90 34.69
N PRO A 196 -31.63 15.82 34.28
CA PRO A 196 -32.26 14.71 33.57
C PRO A 196 -33.47 14.15 34.32
N SER A 197 -33.40 14.17 35.66
CA SER A 197 -34.49 13.80 36.57
C SER A 197 -35.72 14.72 36.53
N SER A 198 -35.56 15.97 36.10
CA SER A 198 -36.65 16.96 35.98
C SER A 198 -37.35 16.95 34.62
N LEU A 199 -36.78 16.24 33.64
CA LEU A 199 -37.32 16.10 32.30
C LEU A 199 -38.08 14.76 32.14
N GLY A 200 -37.77 13.75 32.96
CA GLY A 200 -38.40 12.42 32.93
C GLY A 200 -37.49 11.39 32.26
N PRO A 201 -37.76 10.08 32.43
CA PRO A 201 -36.98 9.02 31.79
C PRO A 201 -36.95 9.23 30.27
N GLY A 202 -35.76 9.30 29.68
CA GLY A 202 -35.60 9.43 28.23
C GLY A 202 -35.84 10.82 27.65
N ILE A 203 -35.62 11.91 28.39
CA ILE A 203 -35.44 13.22 27.77
C ILE A 203 -33.95 13.54 27.67
N PHE A 204 -33.44 13.50 26.44
CA PHE A 204 -32.05 13.79 26.10
C PHE A 204 -31.81 15.31 26.12
N PRO A 205 -30.84 15.81 26.90
CA PRO A 205 -30.42 17.20 26.77
C PRO A 205 -29.80 17.41 25.37
N ASP A 206 -30.15 18.53 24.76
CA ASP A 206 -29.78 18.98 23.41
C ASP A 206 -28.26 18.80 23.16
N ALA A 207 -27.92 17.73 22.44
CA ALA A 207 -26.57 17.37 22.09
C ALA A 207 -26.30 17.92 20.69
N THR A 208 -25.85 19.17 20.62
CA THR A 208 -25.40 19.73 19.34
C THR A 208 -24.33 18.81 18.73
N VAL A 209 -24.58 18.43 17.49
CA VAL A 209 -23.97 17.28 16.81
C VAL A 209 -22.59 17.57 16.23
N TYR A 210 -21.81 16.50 16.11
CA TYR A 210 -20.45 16.52 15.57
C TYR A 210 -20.37 15.71 14.30
N ASP A 211 -19.80 16.37 13.30
CA ASP A 211 -19.21 15.66 12.19
C ASP A 211 -17.93 14.96 12.66
N ALA A 212 -17.69 13.74 12.17
CA ALA A 212 -16.36 13.16 12.32
C ALA A 212 -15.33 13.99 11.54
N MET A 213 -15.68 14.50 10.36
CA MET A 213 -14.85 15.43 9.62
C MET A 213 -15.67 16.60 9.04
N ASP A 214 -15.34 17.85 9.42
CA ASP A 214 -15.95 19.09 8.92
C ASP A 214 -14.96 19.86 8.03
N ILE A 215 -15.08 19.71 6.71
CA ILE A 215 -14.14 20.28 5.74
C ILE A 215 -14.46 21.77 5.47
N SER A 216 -13.43 22.62 5.49
CA SER A 216 -13.55 24.07 5.27
C SER A 216 -12.26 24.69 4.73
N GLY A 217 -11.88 24.39 3.49
CA GLY A 217 -10.66 24.92 2.89
C GLY A 217 -10.53 24.68 1.39
N THR A 218 -9.37 24.94 0.84
CA THR A 218 -9.13 24.88 -0.60
C THR A 218 -8.00 23.91 -0.96
N ASN A 219 -8.11 23.19 -2.07
CA ASN A 219 -7.10 22.23 -2.51
C ASN A 219 -6.71 21.24 -1.40
N LEU A 220 -7.70 20.46 -0.92
CA LEU A 220 -7.51 19.53 0.18
C LEU A 220 -7.60 18.09 -0.35
N MET A 221 -6.51 17.34 -0.16
CA MET A 221 -6.42 15.93 -0.51
C MET A 221 -6.61 15.09 0.74
N ILE A 222 -7.70 14.31 0.78
CA ILE A 222 -8.05 13.41 1.88
C ILE A 222 -8.09 11.99 1.32
N ASP A 223 -7.26 11.11 1.85
CA ASP A 223 -7.02 9.78 1.29
C ASP A 223 -6.93 8.75 2.41
N HIS A 224 -7.55 7.58 2.24
CA HIS A 224 -7.47 6.50 3.23
C HIS A 224 -7.79 6.96 4.66
N VAL A 225 -8.91 7.66 4.86
CA VAL A 225 -9.36 8.01 6.22
C VAL A 225 -10.58 7.19 6.60
N SER A 226 -10.70 6.83 7.87
CA SER A 226 -11.86 6.13 8.41
C SER A 226 -12.63 7.05 9.35
N THR A 227 -13.87 7.36 9.03
CA THR A 227 -14.75 8.26 9.78
C THR A 227 -15.96 7.48 10.29
N LEU A 228 -16.06 7.38 11.61
CA LEU A 228 -16.95 6.44 12.30
C LEU A 228 -17.69 7.11 13.46
N TYR A 229 -18.84 6.55 13.83
CA TYR A 229 -19.62 6.89 15.02
C TYR A 229 -19.93 8.38 15.18
N ALA A 230 -20.07 9.10 14.06
CA ALA A 230 -20.49 10.49 14.07
C ALA A 230 -21.96 10.62 14.53
N THR A 231 -22.29 11.78 15.08
CA THR A 231 -23.65 12.11 15.51
C THR A 231 -24.37 13.08 14.58
N ASP A 232 -23.63 13.79 13.71
CA ASP A 232 -24.16 14.49 12.53
C ASP A 232 -23.73 13.71 11.27
N GLU A 233 -22.82 14.24 10.45
CA GLU A 233 -22.22 13.54 9.34
C GLU A 233 -20.90 12.83 9.68
N THR A 234 -20.62 11.72 9.02
CA THR A 234 -19.26 11.18 9.04
C THR A 234 -18.28 12.11 8.31
N ILE A 235 -18.65 12.64 7.14
CA ILE A 235 -17.90 13.71 6.45
C ILE A 235 -18.84 14.80 5.93
N SER A 236 -18.68 16.03 6.40
CA SER A 236 -19.40 17.20 5.90
C SER A 236 -18.46 18.22 5.23
N MET A 237 -19.04 19.13 4.43
CA MET A 237 -18.32 20.31 3.95
C MET A 237 -19.23 21.54 3.82
N ASN A 238 -18.63 22.71 4.00
CA ASN A 238 -19.28 24.01 3.91
C ASN A 238 -18.81 24.83 2.69
N GLU A 239 -19.37 26.04 2.54
CA GLU A 239 -19.24 26.88 1.35
C GLU A 239 -17.83 27.45 1.12
N ASN A 240 -16.91 27.25 2.07
CA ASN A 240 -15.50 27.60 1.92
C ASN A 240 -14.68 26.48 1.26
N SER A 241 -15.33 25.37 0.89
CA SER A 241 -14.68 24.21 0.31
C SER A 241 -14.53 24.37 -1.20
N PHE A 242 -13.30 24.34 -1.70
CA PHE A 242 -12.95 24.43 -3.13
C PHE A 242 -11.87 23.41 -3.47
N ASP A 243 -12.05 22.66 -4.55
CA ASP A 243 -11.06 21.71 -5.05
C ASP A 243 -10.68 20.68 -3.97
N ILE A 244 -11.62 19.77 -3.71
CA ILE A 244 -11.51 18.76 -2.65
C ILE A 244 -11.55 17.39 -3.29
N THR A 245 -10.59 16.53 -2.93
CA THR A 245 -10.67 15.09 -3.19
C THR A 245 -10.82 14.36 -1.87
N VAL A 246 -11.78 13.43 -1.81
CA VAL A 246 -11.84 12.37 -0.79
C VAL A 246 -11.79 11.03 -1.52
N GLN A 247 -10.75 10.23 -1.26
CA GLN A 247 -10.57 8.94 -1.92
C GLN A 247 -10.21 7.80 -0.96
N TYR A 248 -10.55 6.56 -1.34
CA TYR A 248 -10.22 5.34 -0.59
C TYR A 248 -10.57 5.42 0.91
N SER A 249 -11.60 6.20 1.26
CA SER A 249 -11.97 6.50 2.65
C SER A 249 -13.21 5.73 3.09
N ASN A 250 -13.23 5.30 4.36
CA ASN A 250 -14.37 4.65 5.00
C ASN A 250 -15.26 5.71 5.69
N ILE A 251 -16.50 5.86 5.24
CA ILE A 251 -17.44 6.92 5.60
C ILE A 251 -18.70 6.27 6.18
N SER A 252 -18.57 5.69 7.38
CA SER A 252 -19.48 4.61 7.80
C SER A 252 -19.90 4.68 9.27
N GLN A 253 -20.92 3.90 9.61
CA GLN A 253 -21.33 3.64 10.99
C GLN A 253 -21.67 4.92 11.79
N GLY A 254 -22.54 5.77 11.27
CA GLY A 254 -23.13 6.87 12.05
C GLY A 254 -24.02 6.35 13.19
N GLN A 255 -24.27 7.19 14.19
CA GLN A 255 -25.11 6.84 15.35
C GLN A 255 -26.56 7.34 15.16
N ASN A 256 -27.50 6.44 14.87
CA ASN A 256 -28.87 6.79 14.51
C ASN A 256 -29.79 6.97 15.73
N TYR A 257 -29.31 7.66 16.76
CA TYR A 257 -30.06 7.82 18.00
C TYR A 257 -31.11 8.95 17.94
N PRO A 258 -32.17 8.90 18.76
CA PRO A 258 -33.18 9.97 18.85
C PRO A 258 -32.61 11.33 19.32
N GLN A 259 -32.55 12.32 18.41
CA GLN A 259 -32.01 13.67 18.66
C GLN A 259 -33.09 14.77 18.49
N TRP A 260 -33.17 15.74 19.42
CA TRP A 260 -34.29 16.71 19.62
C TRP A 260 -34.49 17.82 18.55
N ASP A 261 -33.57 17.96 17.62
CA ASP A 261 -33.51 19.06 16.65
C ASP A 261 -33.31 18.59 15.20
N ALA A 262 -33.11 17.28 14.99
CA ALA A 262 -32.51 16.74 13.77
C ALA A 262 -33.23 17.11 12.45
N GLU A 263 -34.56 17.26 12.45
CA GLU A 263 -35.32 17.66 11.24
C GLU A 263 -36.51 18.61 11.55
N GLY A 264 -36.53 19.20 12.75
CA GLY A 264 -37.55 20.20 13.15
C GLY A 264 -37.80 20.30 14.66
N ALA A 265 -37.98 21.53 15.15
CA ALA A 265 -38.14 21.82 16.58
C ALA A 265 -39.26 21.01 17.24
N GLY A 266 -38.93 20.31 18.33
CA GLY A 266 -39.87 19.50 19.13
C GLY A 266 -40.08 18.07 18.64
N ARG A 267 -39.12 17.53 17.86
CA ARG A 267 -39.12 16.13 17.38
C ARG A 267 -37.74 15.50 17.61
N PHE A 268 -37.74 14.28 18.13
CA PHE A 268 -36.60 13.38 18.22
C PHE A 268 -36.52 12.57 16.94
N THR A 269 -35.50 12.78 16.12
CA THR A 269 -35.23 11.95 14.93
C THR A 269 -33.76 11.58 14.89
N GLY A 270 -33.42 10.48 14.21
CA GLY A 270 -32.04 10.00 14.12
C GLY A 270 -31.25 10.61 12.98
N HIS A 271 -29.94 10.77 13.19
CA HIS A 271 -29.01 11.60 12.41
C HIS A 271 -27.74 10.85 11.98
N ALA A 272 -27.75 9.51 11.85
CA ALA A 272 -26.62 8.74 11.30
C ALA A 272 -26.43 9.02 9.80
N LEU A 273 -25.78 10.13 9.45
CA LEU A 273 -25.71 10.61 8.08
C LEU A 273 -24.29 10.47 7.50
N GLY A 274 -24.21 10.17 6.20
CA GLY A 274 -22.94 10.06 5.51
C GLY A 274 -22.28 11.41 5.32
N SER A 275 -22.83 12.20 4.39
CA SER A 275 -22.24 13.43 3.90
C SER A 275 -23.23 14.49 3.45
N LEU A 276 -23.09 15.67 4.04
CA LEU A 276 -23.73 16.92 3.63
C LEU A 276 -22.69 17.83 2.98
N LEU A 277 -22.79 17.98 1.65
CA LEU A 277 -21.77 18.67 0.87
C LEU A 277 -22.31 19.98 0.30
N THR A 278 -21.95 21.11 0.93
CA THR A 278 -22.41 22.45 0.53
C THR A 278 -21.24 23.32 0.06
N ALA A 279 -20.61 22.96 -1.06
CA ALA A 279 -19.44 23.67 -1.56
C ALA A 279 -19.75 25.03 -2.22
N GLY A 280 -18.73 25.88 -2.26
CA GLY A 280 -18.80 27.25 -2.75
C GLY A 280 -18.96 27.38 -4.27
N PRO A 281 -19.29 28.59 -4.77
CA PRO A 281 -19.49 28.83 -6.20
C PRO A 281 -18.26 28.52 -7.06
N GLY A 282 -18.36 27.54 -7.96
CA GLY A 282 -17.27 27.18 -8.88
C GLY A 282 -16.29 26.13 -8.37
N ALA A 283 -16.49 25.58 -7.17
CA ALA A 283 -15.69 24.49 -6.63
C ALA A 283 -15.82 23.20 -7.46
N ALA A 284 -14.70 22.51 -7.72
CA ALA A 284 -14.70 21.12 -8.14
C ALA A 284 -14.57 20.21 -6.92
N ILE A 285 -15.42 19.18 -6.80
CA ILE A 285 -15.41 18.25 -5.66
C ILE A 285 -15.39 16.83 -6.20
N SER A 286 -14.43 16.02 -5.75
CA SER A 286 -14.23 14.63 -6.16
C SER A 286 -14.34 13.70 -4.96
N PHE A 287 -15.21 12.71 -5.06
CA PHE A 287 -15.32 11.60 -4.12
C PHE A 287 -15.25 10.31 -4.93
N HIS A 288 -14.17 9.55 -4.78
CA HIS A 288 -14.05 8.29 -5.49
C HIS A 288 -13.43 7.15 -4.70
N HIS A 289 -13.79 5.92 -5.04
CA HIS A 289 -13.30 4.73 -4.35
C HIS A 289 -13.55 4.74 -2.83
N ASN A 290 -14.61 5.40 -2.35
CA ASN A 290 -14.95 5.43 -0.94
C ASN A 290 -16.02 4.40 -0.59
N LEU A 291 -16.00 3.92 0.65
CA LEU A 291 -17.07 3.10 1.24
C LEU A 291 -17.98 3.99 2.08
N TYR A 292 -19.28 3.95 1.81
CA TYR A 292 -20.32 4.48 2.68
C TYR A 292 -21.16 3.32 3.19
N ALA A 293 -21.08 2.98 4.47
CA ALA A 293 -21.81 1.86 5.04
C ALA A 293 -22.58 2.22 6.32
N HIS A 294 -23.75 1.60 6.48
CA HIS A 294 -24.56 1.69 7.71
C HIS A 294 -24.93 3.13 8.11
N GLN A 295 -25.37 3.91 7.12
CA GLN A 295 -25.86 5.27 7.32
C GLN A 295 -27.36 5.32 7.06
N LYS A 296 -28.12 6.08 7.86
CA LYS A 296 -29.55 6.27 7.62
C LYS A 296 -29.84 6.93 6.27
N SER A 297 -29.10 7.99 5.92
CA SER A 297 -29.24 8.74 4.66
C SER A 297 -28.02 9.62 4.39
N ARG A 298 -28.13 10.54 3.43
CA ARG A 298 -27.07 11.44 2.95
C ARG A 298 -25.82 10.67 2.51
N VAL A 299 -25.97 9.63 1.70
CA VAL A 299 -24.86 8.87 1.11
C VAL A 299 -24.80 9.03 -0.41
N PRO A 300 -24.50 10.23 -0.95
CA PRO A 300 -24.29 11.54 -0.32
C PRO A 300 -25.48 12.51 -0.52
N GLN A 301 -25.55 13.60 0.24
CA GLN A 301 -26.43 14.74 -0.04
C GLN A 301 -25.63 15.98 -0.48
N THR A 302 -25.90 16.49 -1.69
CA THR A 302 -25.26 17.71 -2.20
C THR A 302 -26.15 18.95 -2.08
N GLY A 303 -25.50 20.10 -1.94
CA GLY A 303 -26.07 21.44 -1.88
C GLY A 303 -25.09 22.48 -2.45
N GLY A 304 -25.32 23.76 -2.16
CA GLY A 304 -24.41 24.83 -2.58
C GLY A 304 -24.40 25.10 -4.09
N ASN A 305 -23.34 25.75 -4.56
CA ASN A 305 -23.20 26.25 -5.94
C ASN A 305 -21.90 25.77 -6.63
N ALA A 306 -21.42 24.58 -6.27
CA ALA A 306 -20.26 23.95 -6.88
C ALA A 306 -20.32 23.95 -8.42
N ALA A 307 -19.16 23.99 -9.08
CA ALA A 307 -19.08 23.74 -10.52
C ALA A 307 -19.58 22.32 -10.84
N TYR A 308 -19.16 21.34 -10.04
CA TYR A 308 -19.70 19.98 -10.05
C TYR A 308 -19.27 19.20 -8.79
N TYR A 309 -20.00 18.14 -8.51
CA TYR A 309 -19.60 17.04 -7.63
C TYR A 309 -19.38 15.78 -8.48
N ASP A 310 -18.21 15.15 -8.41
CA ASP A 310 -17.90 13.89 -9.08
C ASP A 310 -17.90 12.75 -8.07
N PHE A 311 -18.93 11.91 -8.10
CA PHE A 311 -18.97 10.66 -7.34
C PHE A 311 -18.69 9.50 -8.28
N ARG A 312 -17.51 8.92 -8.14
CA ARG A 312 -17.01 7.90 -9.06
C ARG A 312 -16.56 6.65 -8.33
N ASN A 313 -16.98 5.47 -8.75
CA ASN A 313 -16.52 4.20 -8.20
C ASN A 313 -16.60 4.09 -6.66
N ASN A 314 -17.60 4.71 -6.03
CA ASN A 314 -17.85 4.54 -4.60
C ASN A 314 -18.79 3.34 -4.37
N VAL A 315 -18.69 2.74 -3.20
CA VAL A 315 -19.60 1.70 -2.71
C VAL A 315 -20.52 2.29 -1.64
N PHE A 316 -21.81 2.12 -1.83
CA PHE A 316 -22.85 2.54 -0.89
C PHE A 316 -23.58 1.31 -0.37
N TYR A 317 -23.47 1.02 0.91
CA TYR A 317 -24.06 -0.13 1.55
C TYR A 317 -25.01 0.27 2.70
N ASN A 318 -26.21 -0.30 2.70
CA ASN A 318 -27.18 -0.23 3.81
C ASN A 318 -27.61 1.20 4.23
N TRP A 319 -28.72 1.66 3.66
CA TRP A 319 -29.43 2.91 4.02
C TRP A 319 -30.92 2.66 4.26
N MET A 320 -31.70 3.58 4.84
CA MET A 320 -33.13 3.33 5.15
C MET A 320 -34.11 3.74 4.06
N GLY A 321 -33.99 4.96 3.55
CA GLY A 321 -34.96 5.54 2.60
C GLY A 321 -34.39 5.65 1.20
N THR A 322 -33.81 6.81 0.95
CA THR A 322 -33.04 7.10 -0.26
C THR A 322 -31.58 7.27 0.12
N ALA A 323 -30.68 6.63 -0.65
CA ALA A 323 -29.23 6.70 -0.45
C ALA A 323 -28.80 8.16 -0.34
N GLY A 324 -29.14 8.97 -1.35
CA GLY A 324 -29.00 10.41 -1.28
C GLY A 324 -28.94 11.02 -2.67
N ALA A 325 -29.69 12.11 -2.85
CA ALA A 325 -29.62 13.07 -3.96
C ALA A 325 -30.90 13.92 -3.90
N ILE A 326 -31.02 15.22 -4.10
CA ILE A 326 -30.17 16.40 -3.96
C ILE A 326 -31.18 17.51 -3.62
N ASN A 327 -31.02 18.22 -2.50
CA ASN A 327 -32.04 19.15 -2.00
C ASN A 327 -31.92 20.59 -2.57
N SER A 328 -30.99 20.84 -3.50
CA SER A 328 -30.82 22.12 -4.23
C SER A 328 -30.34 21.88 -5.68
N PRO A 329 -30.53 22.80 -6.64
CA PRO A 329 -30.13 22.58 -8.04
C PRO A 329 -28.60 22.58 -8.23
N THR A 330 -27.93 21.46 -7.96
CA THR A 330 -26.48 21.27 -8.17
C THR A 330 -26.18 20.57 -9.52
N LEU A 331 -24.89 20.41 -9.83
CA LEU A 331 -24.38 19.56 -10.91
C LEU A 331 -23.63 18.39 -10.27
N ALA A 332 -24.02 17.16 -10.58
CA ALA A 332 -23.38 15.97 -10.02
C ALA A 332 -23.16 14.88 -11.08
N ASN A 333 -22.00 14.24 -11.06
CA ASN A 333 -21.74 13.00 -11.77
C ASN A 333 -21.91 11.83 -10.80
N LEU A 334 -22.62 10.80 -11.23
CA LEU A 334 -22.66 9.49 -10.58
C LEU A 334 -22.11 8.47 -11.59
N VAL A 335 -20.85 8.06 -11.47
CA VAL A 335 -20.18 7.21 -12.46
C VAL A 335 -19.63 5.95 -11.81
N GLY A 336 -20.02 4.77 -12.30
CA GLY A 336 -19.44 3.49 -11.86
C GLY A 336 -19.61 3.18 -10.36
N ASN A 337 -20.57 3.80 -9.67
CA ASN A 337 -20.81 3.52 -8.24
C ASN A 337 -21.64 2.24 -8.06
N PHE A 338 -21.41 1.52 -6.97
CA PHE A 338 -22.19 0.36 -6.57
C PHE A 338 -23.08 0.69 -5.37
N TYR A 339 -24.37 0.35 -5.45
CA TYR A 339 -25.36 0.55 -4.39
C TYR A 339 -25.89 -0.81 -3.93
N LEU A 340 -25.44 -1.30 -2.76
CA LEU A 340 -25.88 -2.55 -2.16
C LEU A 340 -26.94 -2.27 -1.08
N ALA A 341 -28.17 -2.72 -1.32
CA ALA A 341 -29.32 -2.40 -0.49
C ALA A 341 -29.39 -3.32 0.75
N GLY A 342 -28.71 -2.93 1.83
CA GLY A 342 -28.68 -3.74 3.06
C GLY A 342 -30.02 -3.84 3.80
N HIS A 343 -30.02 -4.65 4.86
CA HIS A 343 -31.22 -4.97 5.64
C HIS A 343 -31.85 -3.81 6.43
N GLY A 344 -31.18 -2.65 6.53
CA GLY A 344 -31.58 -1.53 7.36
C GLY A 344 -31.03 -1.62 8.78
N GLY A 345 -31.82 -1.22 9.76
CA GLY A 345 -31.37 -1.24 11.15
C GLY A 345 -32.25 -0.44 12.10
N ASP A 346 -31.62 0.03 13.17
CA ASP A 346 -32.24 0.76 14.27
C ASP A 346 -32.66 2.17 13.81
N ASP A 347 -33.96 2.49 13.85
CA ASP A 347 -34.54 3.81 13.57
C ASP A 347 -35.37 4.31 14.76
N PRO A 348 -35.18 5.55 15.21
CA PRO A 348 -35.99 6.13 16.27
C PRO A 348 -37.43 6.33 15.83
N ILE A 349 -38.37 6.08 16.75
CA ILE A 349 -39.82 6.17 16.52
C ILE A 349 -40.25 7.57 16.03
N GLY A 350 -39.54 8.62 16.44
CA GLY A 350 -39.86 9.98 16.02
C GLY A 350 -40.69 10.78 17.04
N GLY A 351 -40.75 12.10 16.87
CA GLY A 351 -41.64 12.98 17.65
C GLY A 351 -41.14 13.17 19.08
N GLN A 352 -41.98 13.12 20.11
CA GLN A 352 -41.50 13.20 21.50
C GLN A 352 -41.10 11.83 22.09
N ASN A 353 -41.00 10.79 21.23
CA ASN A 353 -40.69 9.42 21.64
C ASN A 353 -39.24 9.07 21.28
N THR A 354 -38.56 8.47 22.25
CA THR A 354 -37.13 8.14 22.23
C THR A 354 -36.87 6.64 22.07
N GLY A 355 -37.91 5.84 21.87
CA GLY A 355 -37.77 4.44 21.55
C GLY A 355 -37.17 4.20 20.16
N ILE A 356 -36.52 3.05 20.02
CA ILE A 356 -35.95 2.54 18.77
C ILE A 356 -36.86 1.45 18.21
N THR A 357 -36.98 1.41 16.89
CA THR A 357 -37.61 0.33 16.12
C THR A 357 -36.65 -0.15 15.04
N THR A 358 -36.83 -1.36 14.53
CA THR A 358 -36.07 -1.81 13.36
C THR A 358 -36.84 -1.46 12.09
N VAL A 359 -36.15 -0.85 11.13
CA VAL A 359 -36.69 -0.46 9.82
C VAL A 359 -35.84 -1.11 8.74
N ASN A 360 -36.51 -1.61 7.70
CA ASN A 360 -35.84 -2.21 6.55
C ASN A 360 -35.03 -1.16 5.78
N GLY A 361 -33.99 -1.62 5.10
CA GLY A 361 -33.22 -0.75 4.22
C GLY A 361 -34.03 -0.18 3.05
N GLY A 362 -33.44 0.79 2.37
CA GLY A 362 -33.99 1.48 1.21
C GLY A 362 -33.45 0.89 -0.09
N THR A 363 -34.15 1.16 -1.20
CA THR A 363 -33.69 0.81 -2.56
C THR A 363 -33.72 2.01 -3.50
N SER A 364 -34.07 3.19 -2.98
CA SER A 364 -34.03 4.41 -3.77
C SER A 364 -32.62 4.99 -3.74
N VAL A 365 -32.06 5.30 -4.92
CA VAL A 365 -30.74 5.93 -5.03
C VAL A 365 -30.87 7.45 -5.19
N VAL A 366 -31.70 7.88 -6.15
CA VAL A 366 -31.80 9.29 -6.55
C VAL A 366 -33.13 9.91 -6.13
N SER A 367 -33.09 11.12 -5.56
CA SER A 367 -34.26 12.00 -5.38
C SER A 367 -33.92 13.47 -5.72
N GLY A 368 -34.83 14.42 -5.50
CA GLY A 368 -34.55 15.85 -5.68
C GLY A 368 -34.57 16.40 -7.11
N ASN A 369 -34.14 17.67 -7.26
CA ASN A 369 -34.29 18.48 -8.49
C ASN A 369 -32.98 18.78 -9.22
N SER A 370 -31.92 18.08 -8.85
CA SER A 370 -30.58 18.42 -9.30
C SER A 370 -30.22 17.77 -10.62
N ARG A 371 -29.23 18.36 -11.32
CA ARG A 371 -28.82 17.96 -12.66
C ARG A 371 -27.73 16.90 -12.57
N ILE A 372 -28.09 15.68 -12.96
CA ILE A 372 -27.23 14.50 -12.79
C ILE A 372 -26.73 14.02 -14.15
N TYR A 373 -25.42 13.82 -14.25
CA TYR A 373 -24.79 12.97 -15.25
C TYR A 373 -24.56 11.60 -14.63
N ARG A 374 -24.80 10.53 -15.39
CA ARG A 374 -24.71 9.18 -14.85
C ARG A 374 -24.28 8.16 -15.89
N GLN A 375 -23.46 7.22 -15.46
CA GLN A 375 -22.93 6.16 -16.31
C GLN A 375 -22.49 4.99 -15.44
N GLY A 376 -22.76 3.75 -15.86
CA GLY A 376 -22.15 2.55 -15.26
C GLY A 376 -22.51 2.19 -13.81
N ASN A 377 -23.43 2.89 -13.13
CA ASN A 377 -23.79 2.56 -11.74
C ASN A 377 -24.70 1.32 -11.65
N LEU A 378 -24.49 0.50 -10.62
CA LEU A 378 -25.31 -0.69 -10.31
C LEU A 378 -26.00 -0.56 -8.95
N LEU A 379 -27.16 -1.21 -8.82
CA LEU A 379 -27.99 -1.26 -7.62
C LEU A 379 -28.53 -2.67 -7.43
N ASP A 380 -28.31 -3.24 -6.25
CA ASP A 380 -29.07 -4.39 -5.75
C ASP A 380 -30.53 -3.96 -5.50
N THR A 381 -31.46 -4.51 -6.28
CA THR A 381 -32.88 -4.12 -6.24
C THR A 381 -33.77 -5.10 -5.47
N ASN A 382 -33.30 -6.33 -5.31
CA ASN A 382 -33.95 -7.47 -4.69
C ASN A 382 -33.61 -7.59 -3.21
N ARG A 383 -32.53 -6.95 -2.75
CA ARG A 383 -32.08 -6.94 -1.35
C ARG A 383 -31.80 -8.33 -0.82
N ASP A 384 -31.20 -9.16 -1.67
CA ASP A 384 -30.75 -10.50 -1.32
C ASP A 384 -29.24 -10.56 -1.08
N ASP A 385 -28.60 -9.39 -0.98
CA ASP A 385 -27.22 -9.23 -0.55
C ASP A 385 -26.20 -9.83 -1.54
N ASP A 386 -26.64 -10.08 -2.78
CA ASP A 386 -25.80 -10.57 -3.86
C ASP A 386 -25.24 -9.39 -4.69
N PRO A 387 -23.93 -9.09 -4.62
CA PRO A 387 -23.35 -8.02 -5.42
C PRO A 387 -23.27 -8.36 -6.92
N ASP A 388 -23.46 -9.62 -7.32
CA ASP A 388 -23.25 -10.09 -8.70
C ASP A 388 -24.48 -9.92 -9.61
N ASP A 389 -25.66 -9.60 -9.06
CA ASP A 389 -26.90 -9.46 -9.82
C ASP A 389 -27.44 -8.02 -9.93
N GLY A 390 -26.62 -7.06 -9.49
CA GLY A 390 -26.93 -5.64 -9.50
C GLY A 390 -27.48 -5.14 -10.84
N THR A 391 -28.51 -4.30 -10.79
CA THR A 391 -29.17 -3.73 -11.97
C THR A 391 -28.76 -2.27 -12.20
N THR A 392 -28.83 -1.80 -13.44
CA THR A 392 -28.47 -0.41 -13.75
C THR A 392 -29.36 0.58 -12.99
N VAL A 393 -28.75 1.58 -12.34
CA VAL A 393 -29.48 2.67 -11.67
C VAL A 393 -30.30 3.48 -12.68
N SER A 394 -31.60 3.17 -12.76
CA SER A 394 -32.58 3.97 -13.51
C SER A 394 -32.92 5.25 -12.74
N GLY A 395 -33.35 6.30 -13.45
CA GLY A 395 -33.48 7.63 -12.84
C GLY A 395 -34.91 7.92 -12.49
N GLY A 396 -35.12 8.71 -11.45
CA GLY A 396 -36.41 9.36 -11.24
C GLY A 396 -36.77 10.21 -12.46
N ALA A 397 -38.04 10.15 -12.88
CA ALA A 397 -38.56 10.88 -14.03
C ALA A 397 -38.47 12.43 -13.92
N SER A 398 -38.07 12.96 -12.77
CA SER A 398 -38.02 14.38 -12.43
C SER A 398 -36.63 15.03 -12.52
N ASN A 399 -35.54 14.27 -12.62
CA ASN A 399 -34.19 14.83 -12.62
C ASN A 399 -33.80 15.32 -14.03
N PRO A 400 -33.46 16.62 -14.21
CA PRO A 400 -32.92 17.10 -15.47
C PRO A 400 -31.55 16.46 -15.75
N LEU A 401 -31.34 15.97 -16.99
CA LEU A 401 -30.07 15.39 -17.39
C LEU A 401 -29.02 16.49 -17.60
N TRP A 402 -27.83 16.32 -17.02
CA TRP A 402 -26.64 17.10 -17.35
C TRP A 402 -25.90 16.42 -18.51
N SER A 403 -25.85 17.05 -19.69
CA SER A 403 -25.42 16.38 -20.93
C SER A 403 -23.91 16.36 -21.18
N GLY A 404 -23.07 16.79 -20.25
CA GLY A 404 -21.64 17.00 -20.52
C GLY A 404 -20.74 16.79 -19.32
N GLY A 405 -21.04 15.80 -18.46
CA GLY A 405 -20.31 15.49 -17.22
C GLY A 405 -18.85 15.91 -17.26
N VAL A 406 -18.53 16.95 -16.49
CA VAL A 406 -17.17 17.50 -16.37
C VAL A 406 -16.54 16.86 -15.15
N SER A 407 -15.29 16.44 -15.25
CA SER A 407 -14.52 15.98 -14.11
C SER A 407 -13.04 16.37 -14.25
N THR A 408 -12.39 16.45 -13.11
CA THR A 408 -10.93 16.52 -12.93
C THR A 408 -10.30 15.14 -12.78
N TYR A 409 -11.11 14.09 -12.65
CA TYR A 409 -10.67 12.70 -12.58
C TYR A 409 -10.05 12.26 -13.92
N VAL A 410 -8.81 11.78 -13.88
CA VAL A 410 -8.06 11.37 -15.08
C VAL A 410 -7.68 9.89 -15.08
N GLY A 411 -7.86 9.20 -13.95
CA GLY A 411 -7.62 7.77 -13.81
C GLY A 411 -8.65 6.91 -14.55
N THR A 412 -8.46 5.59 -14.46
CA THR A 412 -9.40 4.62 -15.02
C THR A 412 -10.69 4.60 -14.20
N THR A 413 -11.82 4.53 -14.89
CA THR A 413 -13.13 4.30 -14.25
C THR A 413 -13.43 2.80 -14.23
N ASP A 414 -13.45 2.20 -13.05
CA ASP A 414 -13.84 0.80 -12.88
C ASP A 414 -15.30 0.58 -13.29
N THR A 415 -15.65 -0.67 -13.62
CA THR A 415 -17.07 -1.05 -13.59
C THR A 415 -17.57 -0.96 -12.15
N ALA A 416 -18.87 -0.76 -11.93
CA ALA A 416 -19.38 -0.72 -10.56
C ALA A 416 -19.11 -2.01 -9.78
N ARG A 417 -19.06 -3.17 -10.45
CA ARG A 417 -18.73 -4.43 -9.78
C ARG A 417 -17.26 -4.49 -9.38
N ASP A 418 -16.34 -4.09 -10.26
CA ASP A 418 -14.92 -4.05 -9.92
C ASP A 418 -14.64 -3.01 -8.83
N ALA A 419 -15.34 -1.88 -8.87
CA ALA A 419 -15.31 -0.87 -7.81
C ALA A 419 -15.77 -1.43 -6.46
N PHE A 420 -16.74 -2.37 -6.45
CA PHE A 420 -17.16 -3.03 -5.21
C PHE A 420 -16.00 -3.81 -4.56
N ASP A 421 -15.28 -4.62 -5.33
CA ASP A 421 -14.14 -5.37 -4.77
C ASP A 421 -13.00 -4.43 -4.41
N ARG A 422 -12.61 -3.54 -5.33
CA ARG A 422 -11.48 -2.62 -5.12
C ARG A 422 -11.66 -1.74 -3.89
N VAL A 423 -12.84 -1.14 -3.71
CA VAL A 423 -13.07 -0.31 -2.53
C VAL A 423 -12.94 -1.15 -1.27
N LEU A 424 -13.54 -2.33 -1.22
CA LEU A 424 -13.50 -3.18 -0.02
C LEU A 424 -12.10 -3.76 0.24
N ASP A 425 -11.27 -3.92 -0.79
CA ASP A 425 -9.88 -4.37 -0.66
C ASP A 425 -8.96 -3.26 -0.14
N TYR A 426 -9.18 -1.99 -0.51
CA TYR A 426 -8.18 -0.93 -0.25
C TYR A 426 -8.67 0.24 0.62
N VAL A 427 -9.95 0.32 0.99
CA VAL A 427 -10.45 1.43 1.82
C VAL A 427 -9.87 1.46 3.24
N GLY A 428 -9.79 2.64 3.83
CA GLY A 428 -9.62 2.82 5.28
C GLY A 428 -8.19 3.16 5.73
N ALA A 429 -8.04 3.43 7.03
CA ALA A 429 -6.85 4.10 7.57
C ALA A 429 -5.56 3.28 7.50
N ASN A 430 -5.64 1.97 7.67
CA ASN A 430 -4.49 1.08 7.80
C ASN A 430 -4.61 -0.14 6.87
N TRP A 431 -4.96 0.09 5.60
CA TRP A 431 -5.39 -1.01 4.74
C TRP A 431 -4.30 -2.07 4.49
N TRP A 432 -3.02 -1.68 4.42
CA TRP A 432 -1.88 -2.59 4.18
C TRP A 432 -1.53 -3.47 5.38
N THR A 433 -2.05 -3.15 6.57
CA THR A 433 -1.85 -3.97 7.77
C THR A 433 -3.04 -4.84 8.11
N ARG A 434 -4.13 -4.79 7.32
CA ARG A 434 -5.28 -5.67 7.53
C ARG A 434 -4.84 -7.12 7.40
N ASP A 435 -5.37 -7.98 8.23
CA ASP A 435 -5.17 -9.43 8.11
C ASP A 435 -6.52 -10.12 7.88
N ASP A 436 -6.53 -11.44 7.69
CA ASP A 436 -7.78 -12.19 7.51
C ASP A 436 -8.59 -12.34 8.82
N VAL A 437 -8.24 -11.59 9.89
CA VAL A 437 -8.94 -11.55 11.16
C VAL A 437 -9.77 -10.26 11.25
N ILE A 438 -11.03 -10.38 11.65
CA ILE A 438 -11.89 -9.22 11.87
C ILE A 438 -11.65 -8.70 13.29
N ASP A 439 -10.77 -7.70 13.44
CA ASP A 439 -10.47 -7.11 14.74
C ASP A 439 -10.54 -5.57 14.78
N THR A 440 -10.67 -4.92 13.62
CA THR A 440 -10.93 -3.48 13.49
C THR A 440 -12.36 -3.17 13.00
N PRO A 441 -12.88 -1.96 13.27
CA PRO A 441 -14.15 -1.51 12.69
C PRO A 441 -14.15 -1.50 11.15
N ASP A 442 -13.01 -1.19 10.52
CA ASP A 442 -12.89 -1.19 9.06
C ASP A 442 -13.09 -2.62 8.52
N GLU A 443 -12.38 -3.62 9.04
CA GLU A 443 -12.52 -5.03 8.63
C GLU A 443 -13.94 -5.56 8.88
N ARG A 444 -14.57 -5.21 10.00
CA ARG A 444 -15.95 -5.61 10.27
C ARG A 444 -16.89 -5.03 9.23
N ILE A 445 -16.83 -3.73 8.98
CA ILE A 445 -17.73 -3.03 8.04
C ILE A 445 -17.50 -3.53 6.61
N ILE A 446 -16.26 -3.82 6.23
CA ILE A 446 -15.90 -4.41 4.95
C ILE A 446 -16.50 -5.81 4.83
N ASN A 447 -16.31 -6.66 5.83
CA ASN A 447 -16.92 -8.00 5.86
C ASN A 447 -18.45 -7.94 5.80
N GLU A 448 -19.06 -7.01 6.53
CA GLU A 448 -20.50 -6.73 6.51
C GLU A 448 -20.96 -6.33 5.10
N ALA A 449 -20.25 -5.42 4.42
CA ALA A 449 -20.54 -5.07 3.03
C ALA A 449 -20.37 -6.25 2.06
N ARG A 450 -19.29 -7.04 2.18
CA ARG A 450 -19.03 -8.22 1.31
C ARG A 450 -20.09 -9.31 1.47
N THR A 451 -20.61 -9.49 2.68
CA THR A 451 -21.58 -10.53 3.00
C THR A 451 -23.02 -10.03 2.99
N GLY A 452 -23.21 -8.73 2.74
CA GLY A 452 -24.45 -7.99 2.97
C GLY A 452 -25.05 -8.18 4.36
N THR A 453 -24.22 -8.53 5.35
CA THR A 453 -24.63 -8.59 6.76
C THR A 453 -24.41 -7.25 7.43
N GLY A 454 -25.09 -6.98 8.54
CA GLY A 454 -24.88 -5.76 9.33
C GLY A 454 -26.12 -4.88 9.44
N LYS A 455 -26.02 -3.83 10.27
CA LYS A 455 -27.15 -2.95 10.55
C LYS A 455 -26.75 -1.52 10.83
N ILE A 456 -27.62 -0.59 10.47
CA ILE A 456 -27.57 0.78 11.00
C ILE A 456 -27.81 0.69 12.51
N MET A 457 -26.92 1.28 13.31
CA MET A 457 -26.98 1.22 14.76
C MET A 457 -27.53 2.53 15.33
N ALA A 458 -28.24 2.46 16.45
CA ALA A 458 -28.62 3.67 17.18
C ALA A 458 -27.42 4.29 17.92
N TRP A 459 -26.62 3.48 18.61
CA TRP A 459 -25.53 3.92 19.49
C TRP A 459 -24.30 3.05 19.30
N ALA A 460 -23.11 3.64 19.34
CA ALA A 460 -21.86 2.89 19.43
C ALA A 460 -21.78 2.15 20.78
N ASP A 461 -22.09 2.87 21.87
CA ASP A 461 -22.25 2.37 23.24
C ASP A 461 -23.35 3.22 23.93
N ASP A 462 -24.38 2.60 24.53
CA ASP A 462 -25.50 3.35 25.14
C ASP A 462 -25.08 3.91 26.51
N PRO A 463 -25.01 5.24 26.68
CA PRO A 463 -24.55 5.84 27.93
C PRO A 463 -25.52 5.68 29.11
N TRP A 464 -26.80 5.33 28.86
CA TRP A 464 -27.83 5.24 29.90
C TRP A 464 -28.14 3.81 30.34
N ASN A 465 -27.51 2.80 29.73
CA ASN A 465 -27.60 1.41 30.16
C ASN A 465 -26.20 0.83 30.47
N ASN A 466 -26.16 -0.40 30.96
CA ASN A 466 -24.90 -1.13 31.20
C ASN A 466 -24.96 -2.53 30.58
N ASP A 467 -25.49 -2.65 29.36
CA ASP A 467 -25.52 -3.91 28.63
C ASP A 467 -24.09 -4.29 28.21
N PRO A 468 -23.54 -5.41 28.71
CA PRO A 468 -22.20 -5.82 28.37
C PRO A 468 -22.02 -6.22 26.89
N ASN A 469 -23.12 -6.43 26.15
CA ASN A 469 -23.09 -6.81 24.73
C ASN A 469 -23.16 -5.60 23.78
N GLU A 470 -23.45 -4.39 24.28
CA GLU A 470 -23.38 -3.14 23.51
C GLU A 470 -21.99 -2.50 23.70
N GLY A 471 -21.51 -1.68 22.77
CA GLY A 471 -20.25 -0.92 22.96
C GLY A 471 -18.94 -1.72 22.96
N VAL A 472 -18.97 -3.01 22.64
CA VAL A 472 -17.76 -3.85 22.66
C VAL A 472 -16.68 -3.31 21.72
N GLU A 473 -17.03 -3.03 20.47
CA GLU A 473 -16.11 -2.49 19.46
C GLU A 473 -15.64 -1.08 19.80
N TRP A 474 -16.55 -0.19 20.22
CA TRP A 474 -16.21 1.16 20.67
C TRP A 474 -15.19 1.14 21.82
N ARG A 475 -15.42 0.30 22.83
CA ARG A 475 -14.50 0.15 23.97
C ARG A 475 -13.20 -0.53 23.57
N ALA A 476 -13.21 -1.44 22.60
CA ALA A 476 -11.98 -2.03 22.06
C ALA A 476 -11.12 -0.96 21.39
N LEU A 477 -11.71 -0.15 20.50
CA LEU A 477 -11.04 0.96 19.83
C LEU A 477 -10.48 1.97 20.83
N LYS A 478 -11.25 2.31 21.87
CA LYS A 478 -10.81 3.23 22.92
C LYS A 478 -9.66 2.69 23.77
N ASN A 479 -9.55 1.38 23.91
CA ASN A 479 -8.50 0.71 24.66
C ASN A 479 -7.34 0.26 23.77
N SER A 480 -7.29 0.66 22.49
CA SER A 480 -6.16 0.37 21.61
C SER A 480 -4.85 0.84 22.27
N PRO A 481 -3.86 -0.06 22.38
CA PRO A 481 -2.65 0.23 23.15
C PRO A 481 -1.83 1.34 22.51
N GLN A 482 -1.25 2.20 23.35
CA GLN A 482 -0.21 3.12 22.88
C GLN A 482 1.03 2.32 22.49
N VAL A 483 1.54 2.56 21.29
CA VAL A 483 2.82 2.02 20.82
C VAL A 483 3.74 3.18 20.50
N ASN A 484 5.00 3.11 20.92
CA ASN A 484 6.03 4.09 20.58
C ASN A 484 7.07 3.42 19.69
N ARG A 485 7.65 4.19 18.77
CA ARG A 485 8.78 3.74 17.97
C ARG A 485 9.98 3.40 18.85
N ALA A 486 10.84 2.51 18.32
CA ALA A 486 12.11 2.20 18.95
C ALA A 486 13.00 3.45 19.02
N VAL A 487 13.86 3.54 20.03
CA VAL A 487 14.73 4.72 20.25
C VAL A 487 15.72 4.95 19.11
N ASN A 488 16.07 3.88 18.39
CA ASN A 488 16.98 3.87 17.25
C ASN A 488 16.25 3.66 15.91
N TRP A 489 14.97 3.99 15.85
CA TRP A 489 14.20 3.88 14.62
C TRP A 489 14.67 4.89 13.57
N ASP A 490 14.95 6.11 14.01
CA ASP A 490 15.53 7.24 13.28
C ASP A 490 16.71 7.71 14.16
N THR A 491 17.91 7.71 13.59
CA THR A 491 19.17 7.83 14.35
C THR A 491 19.74 9.24 14.33
N GLU A 492 19.15 10.12 13.54
CA GLU A 492 19.61 11.48 13.30
C GLU A 492 19.42 12.34 14.55
N ALA A 493 20.24 13.40 14.64
CA ALA A 493 20.14 14.33 15.75
C ALA A 493 18.81 15.11 15.74
N SER A 494 18.15 15.16 16.90
CA SER A 494 16.92 15.93 17.12
C SER A 494 17.14 17.45 16.99
N ILE A 495 16.30 18.14 16.22
CA ILE A 495 16.42 19.60 15.97
C ILE A 495 15.12 20.38 16.20
N GLY A 496 14.73 20.59 17.46
CA GLY A 496 13.68 21.56 17.83
C GLY A 496 12.26 21.29 17.31
N PHE A 497 12.06 20.37 16.36
CA PHE A 497 10.81 19.96 15.74
C PHE A 497 10.55 18.44 15.84
N GLY A 498 11.54 17.66 16.27
CA GLY A 498 11.44 16.20 16.43
C GLY A 498 12.81 15.54 16.50
N VAL A 499 12.84 14.23 16.69
CA VAL A 499 14.05 13.40 16.45
C VAL A 499 14.12 13.13 14.96
N GLY A 500 15.30 13.37 14.36
CA GLY A 500 15.55 13.21 12.93
C GLY A 500 14.48 13.61 11.95
N ASP A 501 14.56 12.99 10.79
CA ASP A 501 14.00 13.49 9.54
C ASP A 501 12.74 12.74 9.10
N GLY A 502 12.30 11.79 9.92
CA GLY A 502 11.02 11.11 9.74
C GLY A 502 11.10 9.86 8.88
N MET A 503 12.30 9.44 8.49
CA MET A 503 12.59 8.18 7.80
C MET A 503 13.34 7.22 8.73
N PRO A 504 13.11 5.90 8.64
CA PRO A 504 13.83 4.96 9.48
C PRO A 504 15.25 4.68 8.96
N THR A 505 16.18 4.51 9.88
CA THR A 505 17.59 4.16 9.60
C THR A 505 17.75 2.98 8.64
N TYR A 506 16.91 1.94 8.77
CA TYR A 506 17.00 0.77 7.90
C TYR A 506 16.60 1.11 6.45
N TRP A 507 15.61 1.98 6.26
CA TRP A 507 15.12 2.38 4.95
C TRP A 507 16.13 3.32 4.30
N GLU A 508 16.69 4.27 5.06
CA GLU A 508 17.76 5.16 4.57
C GLU A 508 18.98 4.37 4.07
N LEU A 509 19.45 3.39 4.85
CA LEU A 509 20.57 2.52 4.46
C LEU A 509 20.27 1.73 3.19
N GLU A 510 19.05 1.23 3.04
CA GLU A 510 18.61 0.50 1.84
C GLU A 510 18.55 1.41 0.58
N HIS A 511 18.30 2.71 0.78
CA HIS A 511 18.26 3.73 -0.27
C HIS A 511 19.58 4.49 -0.43
N GLY A 512 20.64 4.05 0.24
CA GLY A 512 21.98 4.65 0.12
C GLY A 512 22.09 6.08 0.68
N LEU A 513 21.17 6.46 1.57
CA LEU A 513 21.16 7.72 2.30
C LEU A 513 22.07 7.66 3.53
N ASP A 514 22.42 8.82 4.10
CA ASP A 514 23.23 8.88 5.32
C ASP A 514 22.31 8.91 6.55
N PRO A 515 22.21 7.81 7.34
CA PRO A 515 21.34 7.73 8.51
C PRO A 515 21.86 8.53 9.73
N ASN A 516 22.62 9.59 9.47
CA ASN A 516 23.01 10.58 10.46
C ASN A 516 22.82 12.00 9.92
N ALA A 517 22.37 12.14 8.67
CA ALA A 517 22.09 13.39 8.01
C ALA A 517 20.58 13.57 7.89
N ARG A 518 20.12 14.82 7.95
CA ARG A 518 18.75 15.13 7.60
C ARG A 518 18.68 15.36 6.11
N ASP A 519 18.23 14.35 5.37
CA ASP A 519 18.08 14.43 3.93
C ASP A 519 16.64 14.20 3.47
N ASP A 520 15.67 14.30 4.39
CA ASP A 520 14.22 14.35 4.13
C ASP A 520 13.76 15.23 2.95
N THR A 521 14.49 16.31 2.65
CA THR A 521 14.22 17.25 1.54
C THR A 521 15.04 16.99 0.27
N GLY A 522 15.94 16.02 0.32
CA GLY A 522 16.64 15.47 -0.86
C GLY A 522 15.67 14.74 -1.79
N ASP A 523 16.18 14.35 -2.94
CA ASP A 523 15.45 13.64 -4.00
C ASP A 523 16.48 12.71 -4.67
N PHE A 524 16.66 11.52 -4.08
CA PHE A 524 17.79 10.64 -4.42
C PHE A 524 17.70 10.10 -5.85
N ASP A 525 16.50 9.98 -6.42
CA ASP A 525 16.26 9.48 -7.77
C ASP A 525 15.82 10.55 -8.76
N ASN A 526 15.69 11.81 -8.35
CA ASN A 526 15.39 12.98 -9.20
C ASN A 526 14.07 12.85 -9.98
N ASP A 527 13.05 12.27 -9.37
CA ASP A 527 11.71 12.20 -9.94
C ASP A 527 10.78 13.36 -9.52
N GLY A 528 11.20 14.12 -8.50
CA GLY A 528 10.54 15.30 -7.97
C GLY A 528 9.84 15.10 -6.62
N TYR A 529 9.68 13.87 -6.13
CA TYR A 529 9.32 13.61 -4.74
C TYR A 529 10.54 13.74 -3.84
N THR A 530 10.32 14.14 -2.58
CA THR A 530 11.43 14.17 -1.62
C THR A 530 11.68 12.77 -1.03
N ASN A 531 12.88 12.53 -0.47
CA ASN A 531 13.20 11.26 0.21
C ASN A 531 12.11 10.87 1.23
N LEU A 532 11.60 11.85 2.01
CA LEU A 532 10.49 11.60 2.93
C LEU A 532 9.20 11.19 2.21
N GLU A 533 8.88 11.78 1.06
CA GLU A 533 7.68 11.40 0.30
C GLU A 533 7.81 10.00 -0.29
N GLU A 534 8.99 9.61 -0.79
CA GLU A 534 9.29 8.23 -1.20
C GLU A 534 9.00 7.26 -0.05
N TYR A 535 9.56 7.52 1.14
CA TYR A 535 9.27 6.71 2.33
C TYR A 535 7.77 6.66 2.67
N LEU A 536 7.07 7.80 2.61
CA LEU A 536 5.63 7.86 2.88
C LEU A 536 4.77 7.12 1.85
N ASN A 537 5.23 7.08 0.60
CA ASN A 537 4.58 6.39 -0.50
C ASN A 537 4.79 4.87 -0.37
N ASP A 538 5.99 4.41 -0.04
CA ASP A 538 6.33 3.00 0.16
C ASP A 538 5.46 2.32 1.22
N ILE A 539 5.26 2.96 2.38
CA ILE A 539 4.51 2.36 3.50
C ILE A 539 3.05 2.08 3.12
N ALA A 540 2.45 2.97 2.35
CA ALA A 540 1.02 3.02 2.12
C ALA A 540 0.65 2.85 0.63
N ALA A 541 1.55 2.31 -0.19
CA ALA A 541 1.37 2.08 -1.62
C ALA A 541 0.29 1.03 -1.89
N TRP A 542 -0.65 1.31 -2.80
CA TRP A 542 -1.76 0.42 -3.15
C TRP A 542 -1.80 0.22 -4.67
N PRO A 543 -2.52 -0.78 -5.20
CA PRO A 543 -2.50 -1.06 -6.63
C PRO A 543 -3.27 -0.04 -7.46
N ALA A 544 -2.71 0.26 -8.63
CA ALA A 544 -3.38 0.97 -9.70
C ALA A 544 -4.66 0.24 -10.15
N PRO A 545 -5.67 0.97 -10.67
CA PRO A 545 -6.86 0.35 -11.21
C PRO A 545 -6.61 -0.65 -12.35
N ASN A 546 -5.58 -0.38 -13.16
CA ASN A 546 -5.17 -1.19 -14.29
C ASN A 546 -3.65 -1.41 -14.25
N ALA A 547 -3.16 -2.29 -15.12
CA ALA A 547 -1.74 -2.33 -15.42
C ALA A 547 -1.22 -0.95 -15.83
N ILE A 548 -0.07 -0.57 -15.28
CA ILE A 548 0.59 0.70 -15.56
C ILE A 548 1.55 0.52 -16.74
N VAL A 549 1.49 1.43 -17.70
CA VAL A 549 2.23 1.31 -18.95
C VAL A 549 3.29 2.39 -19.03
N PHE A 550 4.53 2.00 -19.33
CA PHE A 550 5.61 2.94 -19.59
C PHE A 550 5.38 3.66 -20.93
N ASN A 551 5.10 4.96 -20.86
CA ASN A 551 4.84 5.81 -22.03
C ASN A 551 5.98 6.81 -22.31
N ASN A 552 6.96 6.93 -21.41
CA ASN A 552 8.08 7.86 -21.49
C ASN A 552 7.66 9.32 -21.77
N ALA A 553 6.58 9.80 -21.15
CA ALA A 553 6.08 11.15 -21.44
C ALA A 553 7.08 12.26 -21.07
N ASN A 554 8.01 12.02 -20.13
CA ASN A 554 9.09 12.96 -19.81
C ASN A 554 10.31 12.85 -20.76
N THR A 555 10.37 11.83 -21.62
CA THR A 555 11.40 11.63 -22.65
C THR A 555 12.83 11.41 -22.12
N ASP A 556 13.00 11.05 -20.86
CA ASP A 556 14.31 10.72 -20.26
C ASP A 556 14.59 9.21 -20.22
N GLY A 557 13.59 8.36 -20.44
CA GLY A 557 13.73 6.90 -20.46
C GLY A 557 13.98 6.28 -19.08
N ARG A 558 13.71 7.00 -17.98
CA ARG A 558 14.01 6.54 -16.62
C ARG A 558 12.83 5.80 -16.00
N TYR A 559 13.09 4.64 -15.39
CA TYR A 559 12.09 3.85 -14.68
C TYR A 559 11.54 4.64 -13.47
N ALA A 560 12.42 5.30 -12.71
CA ALA A 560 12.08 6.02 -11.49
C ALA A 560 11.17 7.21 -11.67
N HIS A 561 11.06 7.75 -12.90
CA HIS A 561 10.31 8.96 -13.10
C HIS A 561 8.82 8.65 -13.29
N ILE A 562 8.02 8.92 -12.25
CA ILE A 562 6.55 8.74 -12.24
C ILE A 562 5.84 9.23 -13.50
N LEU A 563 6.26 10.36 -14.07
CA LEU A 563 5.65 10.94 -15.27
C LEU A 563 5.83 10.08 -16.53
N ASN A 564 6.70 9.07 -16.51
CA ASN A 564 6.87 8.12 -17.60
C ASN A 564 5.91 6.92 -17.52
N TRP A 565 5.11 6.83 -16.45
CA TRP A 565 4.17 5.75 -16.22
C TRP A 565 2.74 6.26 -16.30
N ASP A 566 1.88 5.45 -16.89
CA ASP A 566 0.48 5.78 -17.09
C ASP A 566 -0.42 4.67 -16.58
N ALA A 567 -1.20 4.97 -15.54
CA ALA A 567 -2.24 4.09 -15.03
C ALA A 567 -3.56 4.20 -15.80
N ASN A 568 -3.63 5.03 -16.85
CA ASN A 568 -4.78 5.11 -17.74
C ASN A 568 -4.36 5.26 -19.21
N PRO A 569 -3.98 4.16 -19.91
CA PRO A 569 -3.41 4.21 -21.25
C PRO A 569 -4.40 4.61 -22.38
N ASP A 570 -5.53 5.24 -22.04
CA ASP A 570 -6.50 5.75 -23.00
C ASP A 570 -5.95 6.97 -23.78
N PRO A 571 -6.22 7.08 -25.10
CA PRO A 571 -5.66 8.18 -25.90
C PRO A 571 -6.10 9.57 -25.43
N GLY A 572 -5.15 10.38 -24.95
CA GLY A 572 -5.31 11.82 -24.72
C GLY A 572 -5.41 12.27 -23.27
N SER A 573 -5.21 11.37 -22.30
CA SER A 573 -4.98 11.67 -20.88
C SER A 573 -3.81 10.83 -20.40
N VAL A 574 -3.02 11.35 -19.46
CA VAL A 574 -1.98 10.58 -18.75
C VAL A 574 -2.34 10.65 -17.27
N HIS A 575 -2.35 9.51 -16.59
CA HIS A 575 -2.50 9.43 -15.14
C HIS A 575 -1.18 8.94 -14.54
N PRO A 576 -0.29 9.86 -14.12
CA PRO A 576 1.03 9.50 -13.60
C PRO A 576 0.92 8.59 -12.37
N TRP A 577 1.68 7.50 -12.37
CA TRP A 577 1.63 6.50 -11.30
C TRP A 577 2.99 5.83 -11.10
N GLN A 578 3.60 6.00 -9.93
CA GLN A 578 4.87 5.34 -9.62
C GLN A 578 4.62 3.85 -9.41
N PRO A 579 5.34 2.95 -10.13
CA PRO A 579 5.24 1.52 -9.89
C PRO A 579 5.51 1.14 -8.43
N SER A 580 4.60 0.38 -7.83
CA SER A 580 4.74 -0.21 -6.50
C SER A 580 4.82 -1.74 -6.55
N SER A 581 5.06 -2.38 -5.40
CA SER A 581 5.01 -3.84 -5.27
C SER A 581 3.63 -4.45 -5.59
N TYR A 582 2.57 -3.64 -5.70
CA TYR A 582 1.23 -4.10 -6.01
C TYR A 582 0.90 -4.02 -7.51
N ASP A 583 1.74 -3.33 -8.29
CA ASP A 583 1.40 -2.95 -9.65
C ASP A 583 1.90 -3.93 -10.71
N MET A 584 1.08 -4.15 -11.74
CA MET A 584 1.54 -4.74 -12.98
C MET A 584 2.16 -3.65 -13.86
N ALA A 585 3.48 -3.61 -13.94
CA ALA A 585 4.24 -2.67 -14.76
C ALA A 585 4.56 -3.26 -16.15
N ILE A 586 4.15 -2.55 -17.20
CA ILE A 586 4.31 -2.97 -18.60
C ILE A 586 5.23 -2.02 -19.35
N ILE A 587 6.22 -2.58 -20.05
CA ILE A 587 7.08 -1.86 -20.99
C ILE A 587 6.94 -2.51 -22.36
N ASP A 588 6.09 -1.94 -23.21
CA ASP A 588 5.86 -2.50 -24.55
C ASP A 588 6.85 -1.97 -25.58
N ASN A 589 7.30 -0.72 -25.46
CA ASN A 589 8.10 -0.09 -26.49
C ASN A 589 9.19 0.83 -25.93
N GLY A 590 10.32 0.89 -26.63
CA GLY A 590 11.41 1.81 -26.35
C GLY A 590 12.45 1.24 -25.39
N THR A 591 13.23 2.14 -24.78
CA THR A 591 14.32 1.78 -23.87
C THR A 591 14.09 2.45 -22.53
N VAL A 592 14.09 1.64 -21.47
CA VAL A 592 13.90 2.05 -20.08
C VAL A 592 15.17 1.75 -19.31
N THR A 593 15.54 2.64 -18.40
CA THR A 593 16.74 2.49 -17.56
C THR A 593 16.37 2.56 -16.09
N VAL A 594 16.80 1.55 -15.33
CA VAL A 594 16.89 1.58 -13.87
C VAL A 594 18.29 2.08 -13.53
N ASP A 595 18.35 3.26 -12.92
CA ASP A 595 19.57 4.00 -12.57
C ASP A 595 19.58 4.52 -11.11
N SER A 596 18.58 4.15 -10.32
CA SER A 596 18.40 4.51 -8.92
C SER A 596 17.85 3.32 -8.11
N VAL A 597 17.98 3.44 -6.79
CA VAL A 597 17.34 2.54 -5.80
C VAL A 597 15.85 2.89 -5.68
N GLY A 598 15.08 2.14 -4.89
CA GLY A 598 13.67 2.46 -4.61
C GLY A 598 12.67 1.98 -5.66
N GLN A 599 13.08 1.14 -6.62
CA GLN A 599 12.21 0.77 -7.74
C GLN A 599 11.46 -0.53 -7.45
N HIS A 600 10.15 -0.52 -7.67
CA HIS A 600 9.28 -1.64 -7.35
C HIS A 600 8.37 -2.03 -8.52
N ALA A 601 7.95 -3.29 -8.56
CA ALA A 601 6.81 -3.76 -9.33
C ALA A 601 6.19 -4.97 -8.61
N GLY A 602 4.90 -5.21 -8.77
CA GLY A 602 4.30 -6.50 -8.44
C GLY A 602 4.59 -7.53 -9.51
N ASN A 603 4.38 -7.15 -10.76
CA ASN A 603 4.77 -7.93 -11.93
C ASN A 603 5.38 -6.98 -12.97
N LEU A 604 6.39 -7.45 -13.69
CA LEU A 604 7.10 -6.67 -14.71
C LEU A 604 7.08 -7.40 -16.06
N LEU A 605 6.35 -6.85 -17.03
CA LEU A 605 6.18 -7.46 -18.36
C LEU A 605 6.85 -6.61 -19.44
N LEU A 606 7.66 -7.24 -20.27
CA LEU A 606 8.33 -6.60 -21.41
C LEU A 606 7.73 -7.13 -22.72
N ALA A 607 7.26 -6.20 -23.56
CA ALA A 607 6.73 -6.45 -24.91
C ALA A 607 5.55 -7.45 -24.93
N THR A 608 4.38 -6.98 -24.50
CA THR A 608 3.17 -7.80 -24.29
C THR A 608 2.34 -8.04 -25.55
N HIS A 609 2.67 -7.38 -26.68
CA HIS A 609 1.95 -7.53 -27.93
C HIS A 609 2.87 -7.83 -29.13
N SER A 610 2.35 -8.56 -30.11
CA SER A 610 3.04 -8.83 -31.37
C SER A 610 3.57 -7.56 -32.06
N GLY A 611 4.88 -7.52 -32.32
CA GLY A 611 5.56 -6.40 -32.98
C GLY A 611 6.10 -5.33 -32.04
N ASP A 612 5.86 -5.46 -30.73
CA ASP A 612 6.47 -4.64 -29.70
C ASP A 612 8.00 -4.79 -29.69
N ASN A 613 8.67 -3.73 -29.23
CA ASN A 613 10.13 -3.68 -29.14
C ASN A 613 10.57 -2.94 -27.87
N ALA A 614 10.81 -3.71 -26.81
CA ALA A 614 11.14 -3.20 -25.49
C ALA A 614 12.58 -3.53 -25.08
N THR A 615 13.25 -2.60 -24.42
CA THR A 615 14.54 -2.83 -23.77
C THR A 615 14.52 -2.27 -22.36
N LEU A 616 14.84 -3.09 -21.36
CA LEU A 616 15.07 -2.67 -19.98
C LEU A 616 16.56 -2.79 -19.65
N ASN A 617 17.18 -1.69 -19.24
CA ASN A 617 18.57 -1.63 -18.80
C ASN A 617 18.62 -1.43 -17.28
N ILE A 618 19.14 -2.42 -16.56
CA ILE A 618 19.47 -2.28 -15.15
C ILE A 618 20.96 -2.00 -15.07
N THR A 619 21.28 -0.74 -14.73
CA THR A 619 22.65 -0.19 -14.82
C THR A 619 23.23 0.18 -13.46
N SER A 620 22.38 0.54 -12.51
CA SER A 620 22.72 0.82 -11.12
C SER A 620 21.45 0.74 -10.26
N GLY A 621 21.58 0.99 -8.95
CA GLY A 621 20.45 0.93 -8.03
C GLY A 621 19.86 -0.47 -7.91
N TRP A 622 18.56 -0.57 -7.67
CA TRP A 622 17.86 -1.84 -7.59
C TRP A 622 16.40 -1.72 -8.02
N ILE A 623 15.87 -2.80 -8.59
CA ILE A 623 14.45 -3.01 -8.80
C ILE A 623 14.02 -4.32 -8.13
N LYS A 624 12.91 -4.25 -7.40
CA LYS A 624 12.29 -5.39 -6.72
C LYS A 624 10.95 -5.71 -7.37
N VAL A 625 10.84 -6.91 -7.93
CA VAL A 625 9.61 -7.46 -8.50
C VAL A 625 9.10 -8.53 -7.54
N GLU A 626 8.24 -8.13 -6.61
CA GLU A 626 7.90 -8.93 -5.42
C GLU A 626 6.41 -9.30 -5.38
N ASP A 627 6.13 -10.40 -4.69
CA ASP A 627 4.78 -10.86 -4.38
C ASP A 627 4.18 -9.90 -3.35
N ALA A 628 3.14 -9.18 -3.75
CA ALA A 628 2.42 -8.28 -2.88
C ALA A 628 1.66 -9.08 -1.83
N PRO A 629 1.60 -8.58 -0.57
CA PRO A 629 0.69 -9.11 0.43
C PRO A 629 -0.73 -9.26 -0.14
N HIS A 630 -1.46 -10.28 0.33
CA HIS A 630 -2.81 -10.65 -0.13
C HIS A 630 -2.90 -11.26 -1.54
N GLY A 631 -1.78 -11.71 -2.12
CA GLY A 631 -1.78 -12.48 -3.37
C GLY A 631 -2.17 -11.66 -4.60
N MET A 632 -1.82 -10.36 -4.58
CA MET A 632 -2.17 -9.40 -5.63
C MET A 632 -1.18 -9.41 -6.81
N SER A 633 0.02 -9.95 -6.62
CA SER A 633 1.03 -10.16 -7.66
C SER A 633 1.75 -11.49 -7.47
N ASP A 634 2.46 -11.94 -8.50
CA ASP A 634 3.21 -13.21 -8.44
C ASP A 634 4.73 -12.95 -8.30
N GLY A 635 5.17 -11.69 -8.22
CA GLY A 635 6.58 -11.30 -8.22
C GLY A 635 7.29 -11.66 -9.53
N MET A 636 6.55 -11.66 -10.65
CA MET A 636 7.03 -12.22 -11.91
C MET A 636 7.62 -11.16 -12.85
N THR A 637 8.79 -11.45 -13.40
CA THR A 637 9.40 -10.71 -14.52
C THR A 637 9.33 -11.55 -15.81
N VAL A 638 8.72 -11.03 -16.87
CA VAL A 638 8.60 -11.72 -18.17
C VAL A 638 9.28 -10.90 -19.27
N ILE A 639 10.25 -11.51 -19.95
CA ILE A 639 10.96 -10.91 -21.08
C ILE A 639 10.38 -11.46 -22.39
N GLY A 640 9.65 -10.62 -23.12
CA GLY A 640 9.05 -11.01 -24.40
C GLY A 640 7.84 -11.89 -24.20
N ASP A 641 6.82 -11.31 -23.55
CA ASP A 641 5.58 -12.01 -23.20
C ASP A 641 4.81 -12.48 -24.45
N ASP A 642 4.87 -11.72 -25.55
CA ASP A 642 4.42 -12.16 -26.87
C ASP A 642 5.57 -12.72 -27.73
N ASN A 643 5.39 -13.91 -28.30
CA ASN A 643 6.40 -14.60 -29.11
C ASN A 643 6.78 -13.88 -30.42
N ALA A 644 5.92 -12.99 -30.92
CA ALA A 644 6.18 -12.18 -32.10
C ALA A 644 6.72 -10.78 -31.76
N ALA A 645 6.98 -10.50 -30.49
CA ALA A 645 7.63 -9.28 -30.03
C ALA A 645 9.17 -9.42 -29.97
N THR A 646 9.86 -8.31 -29.68
CA THR A 646 11.29 -8.30 -29.36
C THR A 646 11.46 -7.64 -28.00
N ALA A 647 12.01 -8.38 -27.04
CA ALA A 647 12.27 -7.85 -25.71
C ALA A 647 13.72 -8.14 -25.28
N ARG A 648 14.34 -7.18 -24.61
CA ARG A 648 15.68 -7.33 -24.07
C ARG A 648 15.74 -6.81 -22.64
N LEU A 649 16.27 -7.61 -21.72
CA LEU A 649 16.64 -7.15 -20.39
C LEU A 649 18.15 -7.27 -20.25
N ASN A 650 18.82 -6.11 -20.09
CA ASN A 650 20.25 -6.04 -19.84
C ASN A 650 20.50 -5.81 -18.35
N LEU A 651 21.05 -6.81 -17.66
CA LEU A 651 21.55 -6.68 -16.30
C LEU A 651 23.07 -6.49 -16.38
N SER A 652 23.48 -5.23 -16.27
CA SER A 652 24.89 -4.79 -16.47
C SER A 652 25.49 -4.15 -15.22
N GLY A 653 24.63 -3.72 -14.29
CA GLY A 653 24.94 -3.22 -12.96
C GLY A 653 23.68 -3.31 -12.10
N GLY A 654 23.66 -2.66 -10.94
CA GLY A 654 22.49 -2.67 -10.04
C GLY A 654 22.06 -4.07 -9.60
N LYS A 655 20.82 -4.20 -9.11
CA LYS A 655 20.23 -5.46 -8.66
C LYS A 655 18.81 -5.65 -9.23
N LEU A 656 18.54 -6.85 -9.75
CA LEU A 656 17.19 -7.34 -10.01
C LEU A 656 16.84 -8.38 -8.96
N THR A 657 15.81 -8.12 -8.17
CA THR A 657 15.15 -9.12 -7.33
C THR A 657 13.81 -9.48 -7.98
N THR A 658 13.55 -10.76 -8.20
CA THR A 658 12.26 -11.24 -8.74
C THR A 658 11.96 -12.65 -8.27
N LYS A 659 10.72 -12.99 -8.00
CA LYS A 659 10.38 -14.37 -7.63
C LYS A 659 10.60 -15.31 -8.82
N VAL A 660 10.02 -14.96 -9.97
CA VAL A 660 10.08 -15.77 -11.19
C VAL A 660 10.56 -14.92 -12.36
N LEU A 661 11.64 -15.36 -13.02
CA LEU A 661 12.17 -14.76 -14.23
C LEU A 661 11.90 -15.67 -15.44
N LEU A 662 11.03 -15.22 -16.34
CA LEU A 662 10.65 -15.93 -17.57
C LEU A 662 11.12 -15.20 -18.82
N LYS A 663 11.27 -15.95 -19.91
CA LYS A 663 11.72 -15.42 -21.20
C LYS A 663 11.02 -16.16 -22.34
N GLY A 664 10.21 -15.43 -23.11
CA GLY A 664 9.56 -15.96 -24.32
C GLY A 664 10.51 -16.05 -25.52
N ASP A 665 9.99 -16.49 -26.67
CA ASP A 665 10.79 -16.72 -27.89
C ASP A 665 11.42 -15.41 -28.43
N GLY A 666 10.72 -14.29 -28.26
CA GLY A 666 11.18 -12.95 -28.63
C GLY A 666 12.10 -12.29 -27.59
N GLY A 667 12.32 -12.95 -26.45
CA GLY A 667 13.04 -12.41 -25.30
C GLY A 667 14.54 -12.72 -25.29
N THR A 668 15.34 -11.74 -24.91
CA THR A 668 16.78 -11.84 -24.64
C THR A 668 17.11 -11.34 -23.24
N PHE A 669 17.87 -12.12 -22.47
CA PHE A 669 18.42 -11.72 -21.17
C PHE A 669 19.95 -11.66 -21.28
N ASP A 670 20.54 -10.50 -21.01
CA ASP A 670 21.99 -10.31 -21.04
C ASP A 670 22.48 -10.01 -19.63
N PHE A 671 23.18 -10.98 -19.04
CA PHE A 671 23.69 -10.88 -17.68
C PHE A 671 25.20 -10.67 -17.68
N THR A 672 25.59 -9.40 -17.78
CA THR A 672 26.98 -8.97 -18.02
C THR A 672 27.62 -8.29 -16.81
N GLY A 673 26.83 -8.07 -15.75
CA GLY A 673 27.21 -7.42 -14.50
C GLY A 673 26.02 -7.39 -13.55
N GLY A 674 26.09 -6.58 -12.49
CA GLY A 674 25.00 -6.45 -11.51
C GLY A 674 24.72 -7.73 -10.70
N THR A 675 23.61 -7.74 -9.98
CA THR A 675 23.18 -8.87 -9.14
C THR A 675 21.81 -9.36 -9.55
N LEU A 676 21.67 -10.66 -9.79
CA LEU A 676 20.39 -11.33 -9.99
C LEU A 676 20.03 -12.10 -8.72
N SER A 677 18.89 -11.78 -8.14
CA SER A 677 18.26 -12.56 -7.07
C SER A 677 16.91 -13.06 -7.54
N ALA A 678 16.83 -14.37 -7.78
CA ALA A 678 15.62 -15.01 -8.27
C ALA A 678 15.35 -16.37 -7.62
N GLU A 679 14.08 -16.66 -7.32
CA GLU A 679 13.70 -18.00 -6.85
C GLU A 679 13.64 -18.98 -8.01
N THR A 680 13.12 -18.54 -9.16
CA THR A 680 13.03 -19.36 -10.37
C THR A 680 13.53 -18.62 -11.60
N VAL A 681 14.35 -19.28 -12.40
CA VAL A 681 14.75 -18.86 -13.74
C VAL A 681 14.27 -19.91 -14.73
N GLY A 682 13.26 -19.54 -15.55
CA GLY A 682 12.54 -20.46 -16.43
C GLY A 682 13.23 -20.77 -17.75
N PHE A 683 14.52 -20.51 -17.90
CA PHE A 683 15.29 -20.67 -19.14
C PHE A 683 16.78 -20.92 -18.84
N ASP A 684 17.57 -21.18 -19.88
CA ASP A 684 19.03 -21.35 -19.77
C ASP A 684 19.70 -20.07 -19.26
N LEU A 685 20.31 -20.13 -18.08
CA LEU A 685 20.95 -18.99 -17.44
C LEU A 685 22.44 -18.91 -17.82
N VAL A 686 22.82 -17.86 -18.53
CA VAL A 686 24.23 -17.55 -18.84
C VAL A 686 24.67 -16.32 -18.04
N ASN A 687 25.70 -16.47 -17.23
CA ASN A 687 26.35 -15.38 -16.50
C ASN A 687 27.70 -15.03 -17.16
N ASP A 688 27.78 -13.83 -17.72
CA ASP A 688 28.94 -13.28 -18.42
C ASP A 688 29.66 -12.17 -17.64
N GLY A 689 29.36 -12.00 -16.34
CA GLY A 689 30.08 -11.04 -15.50
C GLY A 689 29.34 -10.52 -14.27
N GLY A 690 28.12 -10.96 -14.00
CA GLY A 690 27.32 -10.56 -12.85
C GLY A 690 27.41 -11.51 -11.66
N VAL A 691 26.58 -11.26 -10.64
CA VAL A 691 26.50 -12.00 -9.38
C VAL A 691 25.16 -12.72 -9.27
N ILE A 692 25.18 -14.04 -9.22
CA ILE A 692 23.99 -14.84 -8.88
C ILE A 692 23.89 -14.86 -7.36
N SER A 693 22.78 -14.38 -6.79
CA SER A 693 22.51 -14.29 -5.35
C SER A 693 21.18 -14.99 -5.04
N PRO A 694 21.19 -16.20 -4.47
CA PRO A 694 19.96 -16.98 -4.31
C PRO A 694 18.91 -16.32 -3.42
N GLY A 695 17.71 -16.12 -3.96
CA GLY A 695 16.50 -15.65 -3.26
C GLY A 695 16.71 -14.63 -2.12
N ALA A 696 15.95 -14.82 -1.04
CA ALA A 696 16.01 -14.03 0.19
C ALA A 696 16.82 -14.76 1.29
N SER A 697 18.14 -14.59 1.24
CA SER A 697 19.15 -14.81 2.29
C SER A 697 18.69 -15.42 3.63
N ALA A 698 18.94 -16.70 3.94
CA ALA A 698 19.44 -17.74 3.05
C ALA A 698 18.34 -18.12 2.05
N GLY A 699 18.65 -18.06 0.76
CA GLY A 699 17.70 -18.20 -0.31
C GLY A 699 17.91 -19.41 -1.22
N PHE A 700 17.06 -19.49 -2.23
CA PHE A 700 16.99 -20.61 -3.15
C PHE A 700 16.87 -20.08 -4.57
N THR A 701 17.50 -20.75 -5.54
CA THR A 701 17.29 -20.49 -6.97
C THR A 701 17.15 -21.80 -7.74
N HIS A 702 16.05 -21.96 -8.46
CA HIS A 702 15.84 -23.03 -9.42
C HIS A 702 16.04 -22.53 -10.85
N VAL A 703 17.04 -23.08 -11.54
CA VAL A 703 17.26 -22.89 -12.98
C VAL A 703 16.66 -24.08 -13.72
N MET A 704 15.56 -23.85 -14.43
CA MET A 704 14.83 -24.91 -15.15
C MET A 704 15.54 -25.39 -16.43
N GLY A 705 16.59 -24.67 -16.85
CA GLY A 705 17.40 -24.99 -18.03
C GLY A 705 18.86 -25.26 -17.68
N ASP A 706 19.75 -25.02 -18.64
CA ASP A 706 21.19 -25.10 -18.44
C ASP A 706 21.71 -23.89 -17.64
N LEU A 707 22.72 -24.09 -16.80
CA LEU A 707 23.46 -23.02 -16.12
C LEU A 707 24.87 -22.90 -16.71
N THR A 708 25.27 -21.71 -17.16
CA THR A 708 26.64 -21.42 -17.59
C THR A 708 27.18 -20.19 -16.88
N ILE A 709 28.28 -20.33 -16.15
CA ILE A 709 29.01 -19.20 -15.55
C ILE A 709 30.32 -19.03 -16.31
N ASN A 710 30.33 -18.14 -17.31
CA ASN A 710 31.56 -17.83 -18.05
C ASN A 710 32.50 -16.94 -17.23
N SER A 711 31.93 -15.94 -16.55
CA SER A 711 32.62 -15.06 -15.59
C SER A 711 31.61 -14.44 -14.62
N GLY A 712 32.06 -13.63 -13.65
CA GLY A 712 31.22 -13.14 -12.56
C GLY A 712 31.37 -14.01 -11.31
N SER A 713 30.34 -14.05 -10.44
CA SER A 713 30.35 -14.90 -9.25
C SER A 713 29.00 -15.51 -8.88
N LEU A 714 29.06 -16.57 -8.10
CA LEU A 714 27.95 -17.10 -7.31
C LEU A 714 28.16 -16.70 -5.85
N GLN A 715 27.18 -16.03 -5.25
CA GLN A 715 27.17 -15.72 -3.83
C GLN A 715 26.43 -16.83 -3.07
N ILE A 716 27.01 -17.26 -1.94
CA ILE A 716 26.42 -18.25 -1.02
C ILE A 716 26.49 -17.73 0.41
N GLU A 717 25.33 -17.60 1.04
CA GLU A 717 25.18 -17.28 2.44
C GLU A 717 24.88 -18.52 3.28
N ILE A 718 25.54 -18.65 4.43
CA ILE A 718 25.39 -19.78 5.34
C ILE A 718 25.01 -19.28 6.73
N GLY A 719 23.78 -19.57 7.16
CA GLY A 719 23.21 -19.24 8.46
C GLY A 719 22.95 -20.44 9.38
N GLY A 720 23.13 -21.66 8.88
CA GLY A 720 22.92 -22.91 9.62
C GLY A 720 23.21 -24.14 8.75
N THR A 721 23.09 -25.34 9.32
CA THR A 721 23.40 -26.62 8.64
C THR A 721 22.18 -27.35 8.07
N SER A 722 20.97 -26.90 8.38
CA SER A 722 19.75 -27.46 7.79
C SER A 722 19.49 -26.88 6.41
N SER A 723 18.85 -27.65 5.51
CA SER A 723 18.32 -27.10 4.26
C SER A 723 17.41 -25.89 4.55
N GLY A 724 17.52 -24.84 3.73
CA GLY A 724 16.88 -23.54 3.95
C GLY A 724 17.58 -22.63 4.97
N ALA A 725 18.66 -23.08 5.61
CA ALA A 725 19.51 -22.22 6.45
C ALA A 725 20.81 -21.78 5.74
N TYR A 726 20.98 -22.15 4.47
CA TYR A 726 22.06 -21.70 3.60
C TYR A 726 21.56 -21.65 2.16
N ASP A 727 22.25 -20.88 1.32
CA ASP A 727 21.85 -20.68 -0.08
C ASP A 727 21.99 -21.96 -0.89
N GLN A 728 21.01 -22.25 -1.74
CA GLN A 728 21.02 -23.42 -2.63
C GLN A 728 20.59 -23.07 -4.06
N LEU A 729 21.28 -23.65 -5.04
CA LEU A 729 20.87 -23.67 -6.44
C LEU A 729 20.44 -25.08 -6.85
N VAL A 730 19.31 -25.19 -7.55
CA VAL A 730 18.89 -26.40 -8.26
C VAL A 730 18.94 -26.14 -9.76
N ILE A 731 19.53 -27.05 -10.53
CA ILE A 731 19.69 -26.93 -11.98
C ILE A 731 19.15 -28.20 -12.64
N ASP A 732 18.13 -28.06 -13.47
CA ASP A 732 17.52 -29.19 -14.20
C ASP A 732 18.40 -29.64 -15.39
N GLY A 733 19.11 -28.70 -16.01
CA GLY A 733 19.93 -28.90 -17.19
C GLY A 733 21.41 -29.16 -16.90
N MET A 734 22.23 -28.91 -17.92
CA MET A 734 23.68 -29.00 -17.87
C MET A 734 24.29 -27.80 -17.14
N THR A 735 25.36 -28.02 -16.39
CA THR A 735 26.06 -26.96 -15.65
C THR A 735 27.49 -26.79 -16.15
N THR A 736 27.85 -25.58 -16.58
CA THR A 736 29.22 -25.18 -16.88
C THR A 736 29.69 -24.16 -15.86
N LEU A 737 30.62 -24.56 -14.99
CA LEU A 737 31.17 -23.71 -13.95
C LEU A 737 32.44 -22.97 -14.42
N GLY A 738 32.48 -21.71 -14.02
CA GLY A 738 33.58 -20.77 -14.13
C GLY A 738 33.33 -19.67 -13.10
N GLY A 739 33.91 -18.48 -13.29
CA GLY A 739 33.70 -17.36 -12.36
C GLY A 739 34.19 -17.63 -10.93
N ALA A 740 33.88 -16.75 -9.97
CA ALA A 740 34.23 -16.89 -8.57
C ALA A 740 33.08 -17.49 -7.74
N LEU A 741 33.41 -18.00 -6.56
CA LEU A 741 32.47 -18.40 -5.53
C LEU A 741 32.71 -17.50 -4.31
N ASP A 742 31.70 -16.72 -3.92
CA ASP A 742 31.76 -15.79 -2.79
C ASP A 742 30.92 -16.34 -1.64
N VAL A 743 31.53 -16.66 -0.50
CA VAL A 743 30.85 -17.26 0.65
C VAL A 743 30.86 -16.31 1.85
N SER A 744 29.70 -16.15 2.50
CA SER A 744 29.56 -15.39 3.75
C SER A 744 28.74 -16.12 4.80
N LEU A 745 29.11 -15.97 6.07
CA LEU A 745 28.30 -16.44 7.19
C LEU A 745 27.32 -15.34 7.63
N ILE A 746 26.05 -15.71 7.83
CA ILE A 746 24.99 -14.79 8.24
C ILE A 746 24.44 -15.17 9.61
N ASN A 747 23.62 -14.30 10.22
CA ASN A 747 22.92 -14.56 11.49
C ASN A 747 23.82 -14.93 12.68
N GLY A 748 25.10 -14.54 12.63
CA GLY A 748 26.09 -14.91 13.65
C GLY A 748 26.46 -16.39 13.66
N PHE A 749 26.14 -17.13 12.59
CA PHE A 749 26.48 -18.54 12.46
C PHE A 749 27.99 -18.75 12.50
N SER A 750 28.41 -19.83 13.15
CA SER A 750 29.80 -20.25 13.23
C SER A 750 29.88 -21.68 12.73
N LEU A 751 30.83 -21.94 11.83
CA LEU A 751 31.02 -23.27 11.26
C LEU A 751 31.42 -24.28 12.35
N GLY A 752 30.70 -25.39 12.41
CA GLY A 752 31.10 -26.57 13.17
C GLY A 752 31.96 -27.52 12.32
N PRO A 753 32.75 -28.40 12.93
CA PRO A 753 33.45 -29.47 12.22
C PRO A 753 32.46 -30.47 11.58
N ASP A 754 32.89 -31.20 10.56
CA ASP A 754 32.12 -32.24 9.86
C ASP A 754 30.74 -31.76 9.33
N SER A 755 30.63 -30.47 9.02
CA SER A 755 29.45 -29.87 8.40
C SER A 755 29.56 -29.90 6.87
N ILE A 756 28.45 -30.18 6.19
CA ILE A 756 28.32 -30.20 4.73
C ILE A 756 27.14 -29.31 4.33
N PHE A 757 27.32 -28.53 3.27
CA PHE A 757 26.33 -27.61 2.71
C PHE A 757 26.23 -27.87 1.20
N ASP A 758 25.11 -28.44 0.75
CA ASP A 758 24.88 -28.78 -0.65
C ASP A 758 24.42 -27.54 -1.42
N ILE A 759 25.36 -26.83 -2.03
CA ILE A 759 25.11 -25.49 -2.61
C ILE A 759 24.60 -25.55 -4.05
N LEU A 760 24.93 -26.59 -4.81
CA LEU A 760 24.39 -26.84 -6.15
C LEU A 760 23.92 -28.29 -6.27
N ASP A 761 22.64 -28.48 -6.59
CA ASP A 761 22.00 -29.74 -7.00
C ASP A 761 21.83 -29.73 -8.52
N ILE A 762 22.48 -30.65 -9.23
CA ILE A 762 22.62 -30.65 -10.69
C ILE A 762 22.05 -31.96 -11.25
N THR A 763 20.89 -31.88 -11.90
CA THR A 763 20.28 -33.05 -12.56
C THR A 763 21.03 -33.47 -13.83
N GLY A 764 21.59 -32.52 -14.59
CA GLY A 764 22.31 -32.78 -15.83
C GLY A 764 23.73 -33.28 -15.61
N SER A 765 24.71 -32.75 -16.35
CA SER A 765 26.13 -33.01 -16.05
C SER A 765 26.90 -31.72 -15.89
N ARG A 766 27.90 -31.77 -15.01
CA ARG A 766 28.78 -30.64 -14.71
C ARG A 766 30.06 -30.68 -15.56
N THR A 767 30.45 -29.53 -16.07
CA THR A 767 31.78 -29.28 -16.63
C THR A 767 32.40 -28.01 -16.04
N GLY A 768 33.73 -27.96 -15.95
CA GLY A 768 34.43 -26.82 -15.34
C GLY A 768 34.34 -26.78 -13.81
N GLU A 769 35.07 -25.85 -13.20
CA GLU A 769 35.16 -25.64 -11.75
C GLU A 769 35.12 -24.12 -11.49
N PHE A 770 34.82 -23.71 -10.26
CA PHE A 770 34.94 -22.30 -9.89
C PHE A 770 36.42 -21.88 -10.01
N ALA A 771 36.66 -20.66 -10.47
CA ALA A 771 37.98 -20.17 -10.82
C ALA A 771 38.92 -20.21 -9.60
N GLY A 772 39.99 -21.01 -9.72
CA GLY A 772 41.00 -21.16 -8.66
C GLY A 772 40.59 -22.11 -7.53
N LEU A 773 39.43 -22.75 -7.62
CA LEU A 773 38.91 -23.71 -6.64
C LEU A 773 38.77 -25.08 -7.31
N GLY A 774 39.86 -25.85 -7.37
CA GLY A 774 39.77 -27.26 -7.78
C GLY A 774 39.18 -28.13 -6.68
N GLU A 775 38.90 -29.41 -6.98
CA GLU A 775 38.45 -30.39 -5.97
C GLU A 775 39.30 -30.33 -4.68
N GLY A 776 38.64 -30.16 -3.53
CA GLY A 776 39.28 -30.09 -2.21
C GLY A 776 39.96 -28.77 -1.88
N SER A 777 39.80 -27.73 -2.70
CA SER A 777 40.43 -26.43 -2.43
C SER A 777 39.81 -25.73 -1.24
N LEU A 778 40.63 -24.96 -0.51
CA LEU A 778 40.18 -24.08 0.56
C LEU A 778 39.43 -22.88 -0.04
N VAL A 779 38.14 -22.76 0.29
CA VAL A 779 37.29 -21.63 -0.11
C VAL A 779 37.54 -20.42 0.80
N GLY A 780 37.71 -20.65 2.09
CA GLY A 780 38.02 -19.60 3.06
C GLY A 780 38.17 -20.14 4.48
N ASN A 781 38.73 -19.32 5.36
CA ASN A 781 38.78 -19.59 6.79
C ASN A 781 37.79 -18.68 7.52
N PHE A 782 36.78 -19.29 8.16
CA PHE A 782 35.73 -18.58 8.90
C PHE A 782 35.74 -18.97 10.39
N GLY A 783 36.93 -19.17 10.95
CA GLY A 783 37.13 -19.82 12.25
C GLY A 783 37.28 -21.34 12.15
N GLN A 784 36.79 -21.93 11.05
CA GLN A 784 37.12 -23.25 10.55
C GLN A 784 37.45 -23.14 9.05
N ASN A 785 38.33 -24.01 8.55
CA ASN A 785 38.60 -24.11 7.12
C ASN A 785 37.38 -24.71 6.39
N LEU A 786 36.89 -23.98 5.38
CA LEU A 786 35.79 -24.41 4.52
C LEU A 786 36.35 -24.81 3.16
N PHE A 787 36.08 -26.04 2.75
CA PHE A 787 36.56 -26.65 1.51
C PHE A 787 35.40 -26.88 0.54
N ILE A 788 35.74 -27.16 -0.72
CA ILE A 788 34.77 -27.47 -1.78
C ILE A 788 34.96 -28.89 -2.32
N THR A 789 33.86 -29.56 -2.63
CA THR A 789 33.83 -30.79 -3.43
C THR A 789 32.84 -30.65 -4.57
N TYR A 790 33.18 -31.25 -5.71
CA TYR A 790 32.36 -31.29 -6.91
C TYR A 790 31.85 -32.70 -7.26
N ASN A 791 31.94 -33.62 -6.30
CA ASN A 791 31.48 -34.99 -6.44
C ASN A 791 30.38 -35.29 -5.41
N ALA A 792 29.67 -34.26 -4.92
CA ALA A 792 28.60 -34.39 -3.95
C ALA A 792 27.38 -35.11 -4.55
N GLY A 793 26.39 -35.39 -3.70
CA GLY A 793 25.11 -36.03 -4.05
C GLY A 793 25.23 -37.20 -5.01
N ASP A 794 24.79 -37.05 -6.26
CA ASP A 794 24.80 -38.12 -7.26
C ASP A 794 26.14 -38.30 -8.02
N GLY A 795 27.13 -37.46 -7.70
CA GLY A 795 28.49 -37.49 -8.22
C GLY A 795 28.86 -36.31 -9.13
N ASN A 796 27.95 -35.35 -9.35
CA ASN A 796 28.21 -34.14 -10.11
C ASN A 796 27.89 -32.83 -9.34
N ASP A 797 27.29 -32.93 -8.15
CA ASP A 797 26.84 -31.82 -7.31
C ASP A 797 28.01 -31.09 -6.66
N VAL A 798 27.75 -29.86 -6.20
CA VAL A 798 28.77 -29.05 -5.51
C VAL A 798 28.35 -28.83 -4.07
N ALA A 799 29.25 -29.19 -3.15
CA ALA A 799 29.05 -28.98 -1.73
C ALA A 799 30.26 -28.27 -1.10
N LEU A 800 29.97 -27.49 -0.07
CA LEU A 800 30.96 -26.94 0.82
C LEU A 800 31.03 -27.80 2.07
N TYR A 801 32.23 -28.05 2.57
CA TYR A 801 32.38 -28.89 3.75
C TYR A 801 33.51 -28.41 4.67
N THR A 802 33.37 -28.77 5.93
CA THR A 802 34.42 -28.63 6.93
C THR A 802 34.92 -30.02 7.28
N LEU A 803 36.20 -30.11 7.64
CA LEU A 803 36.78 -31.38 8.05
C LEU A 803 36.30 -31.77 9.46
N ALA A 804 36.26 -33.07 9.72
CA ALA A 804 36.04 -33.57 11.07
C ALA A 804 37.17 -33.10 11.98
N VAL A 805 36.88 -32.92 13.28
CA VAL A 805 37.95 -32.63 14.24
C VAL A 805 38.83 -33.86 14.33
N ILE A 806 40.08 -33.70 13.93
CA ILE A 806 41.14 -34.64 14.26
C ILE A 806 41.88 -34.04 15.46
N GLU A 807 41.92 -34.79 16.55
CA GLU A 807 42.68 -34.36 17.73
C GLU A 807 44.15 -34.14 17.31
N ASP A 808 44.68 -32.97 17.64
CA ASP A 808 46.06 -32.54 17.38
C ASP A 808 46.43 -32.22 15.92
N ASP A 809 45.43 -32.06 15.04
CA ASP A 809 45.53 -31.31 13.77
C ASP A 809 45.47 -29.81 14.09
N PHE A 810 46.66 -29.22 14.25
CA PHE A 810 46.84 -27.85 14.73
C PHE A 810 46.76 -26.81 13.61
N ASP A 811 47.01 -27.19 12.35
CA ASP A 811 46.82 -26.28 11.21
C ASP A 811 45.50 -26.48 10.44
N GLN A 812 44.69 -27.45 10.89
CA GLN A 812 43.34 -27.77 10.42
C GLN A 812 43.32 -28.14 8.93
N ASP A 813 44.37 -28.79 8.45
CA ASP A 813 44.47 -29.25 7.06
C ASP A 813 43.94 -30.67 6.85
N GLY A 814 43.53 -31.33 7.94
CA GLY A 814 42.88 -32.61 7.94
C GLY A 814 43.79 -33.78 8.23
N ASP A 815 45.09 -33.60 8.39
CA ASP A 815 45.98 -34.66 8.85
C ASP A 815 46.76 -34.27 10.11
N VAL A 816 47.54 -35.20 10.66
CA VAL A 816 48.42 -34.90 11.80
C VAL A 816 49.84 -35.22 11.37
N ASP A 817 50.55 -34.21 10.91
CA ASP A 817 51.87 -34.35 10.31
C ASP A 817 52.90 -33.35 10.88
N GLY A 818 54.01 -33.17 10.16
CA GLY A 818 55.09 -32.29 10.59
C GLY A 818 54.71 -30.80 10.58
N ALA A 819 53.70 -30.40 9.83
CA ALA A 819 53.17 -29.04 9.76
C ALA A 819 52.44 -28.67 11.05
N ASP A 820 51.64 -29.57 11.61
CA ASP A 820 51.03 -29.42 12.93
C ASP A 820 52.09 -29.24 14.01
N PHE A 821 53.14 -30.05 13.97
CA PHE A 821 54.25 -29.91 14.90
C PHE A 821 54.90 -28.53 14.81
N LEU A 822 54.99 -27.96 13.61
CA LEU A 822 55.52 -26.60 13.43
C LEU A 822 54.55 -25.54 13.98
N VAL A 823 53.24 -25.73 13.87
CA VAL A 823 52.24 -24.85 14.50
C VAL A 823 52.34 -24.93 16.01
N TRP A 824 52.36 -26.14 16.58
CA TRP A 824 52.56 -26.35 18.01
C TRP A 824 53.89 -25.78 18.51
N GLN A 825 54.99 -25.98 17.77
CA GLN A 825 56.30 -25.46 18.16
C GLN A 825 56.31 -23.92 18.22
N ARG A 826 55.54 -23.26 17.35
CA ARG A 826 55.38 -21.81 17.33
C ARG A 826 54.40 -21.32 18.39
N ASN A 827 53.42 -22.14 18.75
CA ASN A 827 52.44 -21.85 19.77
C ASN A 827 52.08 -23.09 20.61
N PRO A 828 52.82 -23.40 21.69
CA PRO A 828 52.56 -24.60 22.49
C PRO A 828 51.22 -24.60 23.24
N SER A 829 50.42 -23.53 23.15
CA SER A 829 49.08 -23.48 23.75
C SER A 829 47.99 -24.13 22.90
N VAL A 830 48.30 -24.58 21.68
CA VAL A 830 47.32 -25.22 20.77
C VAL A 830 47.00 -26.67 21.14
N GLY A 831 47.88 -27.34 21.90
CA GLY A 831 47.68 -28.73 22.35
C GLY A 831 48.91 -29.32 23.08
N ASP A 832 48.86 -30.60 23.45
CA ASP A 832 49.99 -31.31 24.07
C ASP A 832 50.85 -32.00 23.02
N LEU A 833 52.17 -31.94 23.18
CA LEU A 833 53.10 -32.65 22.31
C LEU A 833 52.93 -34.16 22.36
N ALA A 834 52.57 -34.71 23.53
CA ALA A 834 52.36 -36.15 23.71
C ALA A 834 51.16 -36.65 22.89
N ASP A 835 50.14 -35.79 22.74
CA ASP A 835 48.91 -36.11 22.02
C ASP A 835 49.17 -36.02 20.50
N TRP A 836 49.86 -34.98 20.01
CA TRP A 836 50.36 -34.93 18.63
C TRP A 836 51.24 -36.15 18.28
N GLN A 837 52.14 -36.57 19.18
CA GLN A 837 52.98 -37.76 18.96
C GLN A 837 52.16 -39.06 18.87
N ALA A 838 51.04 -39.14 19.59
CA ALA A 838 50.14 -40.28 19.55
C ALA A 838 49.32 -40.32 18.25
N ASN A 839 49.02 -39.15 17.70
CA ASN A 839 48.20 -38.96 16.52
C ASN A 839 49.01 -38.75 15.22
N TYR A 840 50.33 -38.56 15.29
CA TYR A 840 51.19 -38.36 14.12
C TYR A 840 51.09 -39.48 13.08
N GLY A 841 50.77 -39.11 11.84
CA GLY A 841 50.50 -40.02 10.74
C GLY A 841 49.04 -40.51 10.67
N MET A 842 48.14 -39.93 11.47
CA MET A 842 46.70 -40.01 11.22
C MET A 842 46.43 -39.38 9.85
N PRO A 843 45.90 -40.14 8.89
CA PRO A 843 45.73 -39.65 7.53
C PRO A 843 44.60 -38.62 7.47
N ALA A 844 44.69 -37.73 6.47
CA ALA A 844 43.57 -36.96 5.94
C ALA A 844 42.31 -37.82 5.98
N SER A 845 41.30 -37.44 6.78
CA SER A 845 40.02 -38.12 6.73
C SER A 845 39.43 -37.87 5.36
N THR A 846 39.71 -38.74 4.39
CA THR A 846 39.00 -38.74 3.13
C THR A 846 37.58 -39.16 3.48
N SER A 847 36.69 -38.19 3.62
CA SER A 847 35.26 -38.39 3.53
C SER A 847 35.00 -38.91 2.12
N ALA A 848 35.21 -40.21 1.91
CA ALA A 848 34.72 -40.88 0.73
C ALA A 848 33.21 -40.78 0.83
N LEU A 849 32.64 -39.83 0.09
CA LEU A 849 31.20 -39.69 -0.06
C LEU A 849 30.65 -41.09 -0.35
N ALA A 850 29.72 -41.53 0.50
CA ALA A 850 29.03 -42.77 0.27
C ALA A 850 28.26 -42.62 -1.04
N VAL A 851 28.76 -43.22 -2.12
CA VAL A 851 28.03 -43.38 -3.37
C VAL A 851 26.65 -43.95 -3.00
N PRO A 852 25.54 -43.23 -3.26
CA PRO A 852 24.22 -43.78 -2.99
C PRO A 852 24.05 -45.07 -3.79
N GLU A 853 23.89 -46.21 -3.12
CA GLU A 853 23.50 -47.42 -3.82
C GLU A 853 22.14 -47.15 -4.50
N PRO A 854 21.96 -47.51 -5.79
CA PRO A 854 20.67 -47.36 -6.43
C PRO A 854 19.63 -48.10 -5.60
N SER A 855 18.57 -47.39 -5.21
CA SER A 855 17.51 -47.93 -4.35
C SER A 855 17.10 -49.32 -4.87
N SER A 856 16.92 -50.27 -3.96
CA SER A 856 16.65 -51.68 -4.32
C SER A 856 15.45 -51.86 -5.27
N LEU A 857 14.59 -50.83 -5.38
CA LEU A 857 13.50 -50.72 -6.35
C LEU A 857 13.96 -50.60 -7.81
N VAL A 858 15.06 -49.90 -8.10
CA VAL A 858 15.62 -49.75 -9.46
C VAL A 858 16.22 -51.07 -9.94
N LEU A 859 16.95 -51.78 -9.07
CA LEU A 859 17.46 -53.13 -9.36
C LEU A 859 16.33 -54.17 -9.53
N ILE A 860 15.25 -54.08 -8.74
CA ILE A 860 14.06 -54.94 -8.91
C ILE A 860 13.31 -54.60 -10.21
N SER A 861 13.25 -53.34 -10.62
CA SER A 861 12.60 -52.92 -11.88
C SER A 861 13.40 -53.32 -13.12
N LEU A 862 14.74 -53.30 -13.05
CA LEU A 862 15.64 -53.82 -14.09
C LEU A 862 15.59 -55.36 -14.16
N LEU A 863 15.53 -56.06 -13.02
CA LEU A 863 15.32 -57.51 -13.00
C LEU A 863 13.92 -57.91 -13.53
N ALA A 864 12.87 -57.17 -13.21
CA ALA A 864 11.52 -57.41 -13.72
C ALA A 864 11.44 -57.18 -15.24
N SER A 865 12.15 -56.17 -15.75
CA SER A 865 12.24 -55.87 -17.18
C SER A 865 13.03 -56.95 -17.95
N CYS A 866 14.09 -57.50 -17.35
CA CYS A 866 14.83 -58.61 -17.95
C CYS A 866 14.05 -59.94 -17.92
N VAL A 867 13.25 -60.22 -16.89
CA VAL A 867 12.39 -61.43 -16.82
C VAL A 867 11.23 -61.36 -17.82
N ALA A 868 10.63 -60.18 -18.02
CA ALA A 868 9.56 -59.97 -19.02
C ALA A 868 10.04 -60.18 -20.47
N LEU A 869 11.31 -59.87 -20.78
CA LEU A 869 11.90 -60.10 -22.10
C LEU A 869 12.26 -61.57 -22.39
N THR A 870 12.40 -62.41 -21.35
CA THR A 870 12.68 -63.86 -21.51
C THR A 870 11.44 -64.76 -21.58
N LEU A 871 10.23 -64.25 -21.29
CA LEU A 871 8.99 -65.03 -21.29
C LEU A 871 8.16 -64.96 -22.57
N ASN A 872 8.61 -64.23 -23.60
CA ASN A 872 7.92 -64.09 -24.89
C ASN A 872 8.53 -64.93 -26.03
N ARG A 873 9.17 -66.07 -25.70
CA ARG A 873 9.47 -67.15 -26.66
C ARG A 873 8.99 -68.48 -26.11
N SER A 874 7.70 -68.74 -26.28
CA SER A 874 7.07 -70.06 -26.40
C SER A 874 5.87 -69.93 -27.32
#